data_AF-A0A6J6JCR5-F1
#
_entry.id   AF-A0A6J6JCR5-F1
#
_cell.length_a   1.000
_cell.length_b   1.000
_cell.length_c   1.000
_cell.angle_alpha   90.00
_cell.angle_beta   90.00
_cell.angle_gamma   90.00
#
_symmetry.space_group_name_H-M   'P 1'
#
loop_
_entity.id
_entity.type
_entity.pdbx_description
1 polymer ?
#
loop_
_entity_poly.entity_id
_entity_poly.type
_entity_poly.pdbx_seq_one_letter_code
_entity_poly.pdbx_strand_id
1 'polypeptide(L)'
;MIFRGLNKLIGLAASALLAFIGVTALDVTAPSASAADASRFDPGLIISDSVFYDFGTMKVSDIQRFLESKVPTCKAKSGDPTCLKNYVEDIVEKPGEDGKCLPMAAKPAQTAAQIIYEVARACSINPKVLLVTLQKEQGLIQSVNPTPYMYKAAMGFGCPDSDPAICGKVHSGLFNQLYKAAGQLQWYGDPRGSFTYMKVGRTSNVRYSPNASCGTKPVLIKSIATTALYYYTPYTPNDAALKNLYGTGDSCSAYGNRNFWRFYTDWFGSTIGGGFLLKSATSGTYLIVDNNKYLVTDLDLLAAISPLGPVGTISQEYLNSFVDSGELSRVVKSVTGQYYFVEGGKKFTFSSCDLVAQFALDCAKAVQLTASQLAAFANGGSMTTYVPGDGSSTFLIKDGTKREVLDQASVQAAGLALPALSSVPVKAFKSLPWGEPIAKNNSLITNRTTGAKALIVGGKYYELNARTATDIDFSQWFGLSSGTLSSEGVSVINSLTPVRTIAANSNGQAYLLGPTGKRKIANVEAISLIAPALADAIFDVIPNTNQEPLTAPVLAKTADDPMVYLIRAAQRRLTISAADRLKFGLTSTAIETVPASAFDQITLADAVIAPGAFVKANNAATTYLIDGFNRALVVSTASQAKTLGLTKPRALKPEYLKAYNKKANADGVKFSCEAEVLIPVGGKFFSVHPVDASAYPGAITALDPLTCAQLPRATTQLGRFIRTADKQIWLVAGGKKRSIATTAQYLALKGERYPLIAVDEAFSARLPIGAKAPAVLGGTVIGPETPSPTASPTATPTATPTPSATPTKSPTPTPTVTKSPTPTPTVTKSPAPTPTPTATSKPSSYTVVSGDTLTKIATRFGVTQAALMAANKITNPNSIQLGQKLVIP
;
A
#
# COMPACT_ATOMS: atom_id res chain seq x y z
N MET A 1 81.07 10.36 -7.99
CA MET A 1 81.21 11.56 -8.85
C MET A 1 80.91 11.07 -10.26
N ILE A 2 79.80 11.37 -10.91
CA ILE A 2 79.30 12.70 -11.30
C ILE A 2 77.80 12.74 -11.01
N PHE A 3 77.48 13.06 -9.75
CA PHE A 3 76.24 13.71 -9.35
C PHE A 3 76.37 15.17 -9.80
N ARG A 4 75.92 15.52 -11.01
CA ARG A 4 75.79 16.91 -11.50
C ARG A 4 75.07 16.91 -12.85
N GLY A 5 73.78 16.57 -12.83
CA GLY A 5 72.96 16.62 -14.05
C GLY A 5 71.46 16.59 -13.82
N LEU A 6 70.99 15.93 -12.76
CA LEU A 6 69.56 15.67 -12.57
C LEU A 6 68.85 16.55 -11.52
N ASN A 7 69.51 17.60 -10.99
CA ASN A 7 68.95 18.50 -9.97
C ASN A 7 68.48 19.87 -10.50
N LYS A 8 68.49 20.11 -11.82
CA LYS A 8 68.01 21.38 -12.40
C LYS A 8 66.71 21.30 -13.21
N LEU A 9 66.12 20.11 -13.37
CA LEU A 9 64.82 19.94 -14.04
C LEU A 9 63.66 19.54 -13.11
N ILE A 10 63.95 19.25 -11.84
CA ILE A 10 62.90 19.02 -10.81
C ILE A 10 62.47 20.34 -10.13
N GLY A 11 63.28 21.40 -10.21
CA GLY A 11 63.02 22.70 -9.59
C GLY A 11 62.05 23.63 -10.31
N LEU A 12 61.60 23.31 -11.53
CA LEU A 12 60.67 24.14 -12.31
C LEU A 12 59.29 23.49 -12.54
N ALA A 13 59.15 22.17 -12.30
CA ALA A 13 57.85 21.49 -12.33
C ALA A 13 57.16 21.45 -10.96
N ALA A 14 57.89 21.62 -9.85
CA ALA A 14 57.31 21.71 -8.51
C ALA A 14 56.59 23.06 -8.25
N SER A 15 56.95 24.12 -8.97
CA SER A 15 56.38 25.47 -8.79
C SER A 15 55.11 25.72 -9.62
N ALA A 16 54.75 24.82 -10.54
CA ALA A 16 53.52 24.91 -11.34
C ALA A 16 52.41 23.95 -10.88
N LEU A 17 52.74 22.91 -10.11
CA LEU A 17 51.75 22.00 -9.52
C LEU A 17 51.27 22.44 -8.12
N LEU A 18 51.96 23.39 -7.49
CA LEU A 18 51.54 24.07 -6.25
C LEU A 18 50.57 25.25 -6.49
N ALA A 19 50.29 25.59 -7.75
CA ALA A 19 49.37 26.68 -8.12
C ALA A 19 47.98 26.19 -8.57
N PHE A 20 47.75 24.87 -8.66
CA PHE A 20 46.45 24.28 -9.05
C PHE A 20 45.90 23.22 -8.08
N ILE A 21 46.52 23.03 -6.92
CA ILE A 21 45.81 22.58 -5.70
C ILE A 21 45.42 23.86 -4.95
N GLY A 22 44.69 24.72 -5.67
CA GLY A 22 44.03 25.87 -5.10
C GLY A 22 42.93 25.36 -4.20
N VAL A 23 43.13 25.51 -2.90
CA VAL A 23 42.11 25.96 -1.96
C VAL A 23 40.75 25.30 -2.23
N THR A 24 40.62 24.01 -1.91
CA THR A 24 39.40 23.63 -1.18
C THR A 24 39.56 24.32 0.17
N ALA A 25 39.19 25.60 0.21
CA ALA A 25 38.81 26.25 1.44
C ALA A 25 37.91 25.23 2.13
N LEU A 26 38.34 24.79 3.29
CA LEU A 26 37.41 24.31 4.29
C LEU A 26 36.40 25.44 4.43
N ASP A 27 35.27 25.34 3.73
CA ASP A 27 34.03 26.02 4.05
C ASP A 27 33.51 25.43 5.36
N VAL A 28 34.32 25.55 6.40
CA VAL A 28 33.80 25.78 7.74
C VAL A 28 33.63 27.29 7.78
N THR A 29 32.51 27.76 7.23
CA THR A 29 31.95 29.03 7.67
C THR A 29 31.71 28.89 9.16
N ALA A 30 32.72 29.22 9.96
CA ALA A 30 32.51 29.57 11.34
C ALA A 30 31.45 30.69 11.29
N PRO A 31 30.30 30.56 11.97
CA PRO A 31 29.30 31.60 11.95
C PRO A 31 29.98 32.91 12.33
N SER A 32 29.89 33.89 11.44
CA SER A 32 30.49 35.20 11.64
C SER A 32 30.05 35.75 12.99
N ALA A 33 31.02 36.21 13.79
CA ALA A 33 30.76 36.99 14.99
C ALA A 33 29.73 38.08 14.68
N SER A 34 28.58 38.01 15.36
CA SER A 34 27.53 39.03 15.28
C SER A 34 27.72 39.93 16.50
N ALA A 35 27.72 41.25 16.28
CA ALA A 35 27.74 42.20 17.39
C ALA A 35 26.60 41.88 18.35
N ALA A 36 26.90 41.82 19.65
CA ALA A 36 25.89 41.52 20.66
C ALA A 36 24.71 42.51 20.60
N ASP A 37 23.48 41.98 20.57
CA ASP A 37 22.24 42.75 20.61
C ASP A 37 21.64 42.71 22.02
N ALA A 38 21.58 43.88 22.68
CA ALA A 38 21.15 44.01 24.07
C ALA A 38 19.75 43.41 24.34
N SER A 39 18.88 43.40 23.33
CA SER A 39 17.53 42.81 23.44
C SER A 39 17.55 41.31 23.68
N ARG A 40 18.66 40.64 23.37
CA ARG A 40 18.87 39.20 23.56
C ARG A 40 19.47 38.85 24.92
N PHE A 41 19.81 39.83 25.75
CA PHE A 41 20.27 39.57 27.11
C PHE A 41 19.09 39.20 28.01
N ASP A 42 19.02 37.94 28.42
CA ASP A 42 18.08 37.46 29.43
C ASP A 42 18.82 37.27 30.76
N PRO A 43 18.53 38.05 31.82
CA PRO A 43 19.18 37.86 33.11
C PRO A 43 18.88 36.47 33.71
N GLY A 44 17.78 35.83 33.32
CA GLY A 44 17.42 34.48 33.75
C GLY A 44 18.12 33.36 32.98
N LEU A 45 18.70 33.66 31.82
CA LEU A 45 19.36 32.72 30.91
C LEU A 45 20.56 33.41 30.24
N ILE A 46 21.56 33.77 31.04
CA ILE A 46 22.79 34.40 30.54
C ILE A 46 23.48 33.44 29.56
N ILE A 47 23.50 32.16 29.89
CA ILE A 47 24.05 31.08 29.07
C ILE A 47 23.33 29.76 29.40
N SER A 48 23.07 28.93 28.40
CA SER A 48 22.43 27.62 28.63
C SER A 48 23.43 26.60 29.15
N ASP A 49 22.95 25.62 29.91
CA ASP A 49 23.78 24.53 30.47
C ASP A 49 24.49 23.76 29.34
N SER A 50 23.78 23.54 28.23
CA SER A 50 24.30 22.90 27.01
C SER A 50 25.46 23.64 26.35
N VAL A 51 25.63 24.94 26.62
CA VAL A 51 26.78 25.71 26.14
C VAL A 51 27.85 25.78 27.22
N PHE A 52 27.46 26.06 28.47
CA PHE A 52 28.41 26.33 29.54
C PHE A 52 29.28 25.12 29.91
N TYR A 53 28.68 23.92 29.90
CA TYR A 53 29.34 22.68 30.31
C TYR A 53 29.89 21.85 29.15
N ASP A 54 29.74 22.33 27.90
CA ASP A 54 30.26 21.64 26.72
C ASP A 54 31.79 21.81 26.61
N PHE A 55 32.51 20.95 27.33
CA PHE A 55 33.98 20.93 27.39
C PHE A 55 34.66 20.53 26.07
N GLY A 56 33.92 19.93 25.14
CA GLY A 56 34.46 19.40 23.88
C GLY A 56 34.40 20.38 22.69
N THR A 57 34.14 21.67 22.92
CA THR A 57 33.91 22.63 21.83
C THR A 57 35.16 23.17 21.14
N MET A 58 36.36 23.00 21.72
CA MET A 58 37.62 23.47 21.15
C MET A 58 38.75 22.48 21.42
N LYS A 59 39.56 22.20 20.39
CA LYS A 59 40.85 21.51 20.53
C LYS A 59 41.92 22.51 20.96
N VAL A 60 43.07 22.00 21.41
CA VAL A 60 44.26 22.82 21.73
C VAL A 60 44.62 23.77 20.58
N SER A 61 44.60 23.28 19.34
CA SER A 61 44.89 24.08 18.15
C SER A 61 43.82 25.15 17.87
N ASP A 62 42.57 24.92 18.24
CA ASP A 62 41.51 25.93 18.11
C ASP A 62 41.70 27.05 19.12
N ILE A 63 42.05 26.70 20.36
CA ILE A 63 42.35 27.66 21.42
C ILE A 63 43.58 28.48 21.05
N GLN A 64 44.65 27.83 20.60
CA GLN A 64 45.88 28.50 20.17
C GLN A 64 45.61 29.51 19.05
N ARG A 65 44.91 29.09 17.98
CA ARG A 65 44.52 29.99 16.88
C ARG A 65 43.65 31.15 17.35
N PHE A 66 42.72 30.90 18.29
CA PHE A 66 41.91 31.96 18.88
C PHE A 66 42.78 32.99 19.60
N LEU A 67 43.70 32.55 20.47
CA LEU A 67 44.62 33.44 21.18
C LEU A 67 45.50 34.26 20.23
N GLU A 68 46.02 33.63 19.18
CA GLU A 68 46.79 34.29 18.13
C GLU A 68 45.99 35.36 17.37
N SER A 69 44.71 35.07 17.10
CA SER A 69 43.82 36.03 16.41
C SER A 69 43.52 37.28 17.24
N LYS A 70 43.53 37.18 18.58
CA LYS A 70 43.23 38.31 19.48
C LYS A 70 44.43 39.21 19.73
N VAL A 71 45.65 38.65 19.66
CA VAL A 71 46.90 39.39 19.84
C VAL A 71 47.87 39.02 18.70
N PRO A 72 47.76 39.61 17.50
CA PRO A 72 48.68 39.33 16.40
C PRO A 72 50.13 39.68 16.74
N THR A 73 50.35 40.82 17.40
CA THR A 73 51.67 41.29 17.83
C THR A 73 51.75 41.39 19.34
N CYS A 74 52.68 40.63 19.94
CA CYS A 74 52.97 40.72 21.36
C CYS A 74 54.01 41.82 21.63
N LYS A 75 53.70 42.71 22.56
CA LYS A 75 54.53 43.86 22.99
C LYS A 75 54.95 43.74 24.46
N ALA A 76 55.12 42.51 24.95
CA ALA A 76 55.61 42.25 26.30
C ALA A 76 57.01 42.86 26.50
N LYS A 77 57.25 43.48 27.65
CA LYS A 77 58.57 44.03 28.01
C LYS A 77 59.52 42.90 28.40
N SER A 78 60.82 43.15 28.26
CA SER A 78 61.85 42.22 28.75
C SER A 78 61.70 42.02 30.26
N GLY A 79 61.63 40.76 30.71
CA GLY A 79 61.40 40.41 32.12
C GLY A 79 59.92 40.33 32.54
N ASP A 80 58.99 40.85 31.73
CA ASP A 80 57.55 40.64 31.93
C ASP A 80 57.09 39.33 31.27
N PRO A 81 55.97 38.74 31.72
CA PRO A 81 55.38 37.57 31.07
C PRO A 81 55.04 37.86 29.60
N THR A 82 55.21 36.84 28.74
CA THR A 82 54.76 36.94 27.36
C THR A 82 53.24 37.06 27.27
N CYS A 83 52.71 37.53 26.13
CA CYS A 83 51.28 37.48 25.84
C CYS A 83 50.74 36.05 25.91
N LEU A 84 49.46 35.88 26.26
CA LEU A 84 48.86 34.59 26.57
C LEU A 84 49.09 33.54 25.47
N LYS A 85 49.05 33.96 24.20
CA LYS A 85 49.32 33.08 23.04
C LYS A 85 50.71 32.43 23.02
N ASN A 86 51.70 33.04 23.69
CA ASN A 86 53.09 32.58 23.75
C ASN A 86 53.46 32.11 25.17
N TYR A 87 52.53 32.16 26.12
CA TYR A 87 52.79 31.87 27.52
C TYR A 87 52.91 30.37 27.77
N VAL A 88 53.87 30.00 28.62
CA VAL A 88 54.20 28.62 29.00
C VAL A 88 54.31 28.53 30.52
N GLU A 89 53.67 27.53 31.11
CA GLU A 89 53.73 27.22 32.55
C GLU A 89 53.64 25.69 32.74
N ASP A 90 54.13 25.20 33.88
CA ASP A 90 53.96 23.80 34.27
C ASP A 90 52.53 23.56 34.79
N ILE A 91 51.89 22.48 34.34
CA ILE A 91 50.74 21.91 35.03
C ILE A 91 51.28 21.12 36.21
N VAL A 92 50.88 21.48 37.43
CA VAL A 92 51.23 20.71 38.63
C VAL A 92 50.15 19.67 38.92
N GLU A 93 50.54 18.56 39.52
CA GLU A 93 49.61 17.49 39.88
C GLU A 93 48.49 18.00 40.82
N LYS A 94 47.26 17.52 40.57
CA LYS A 94 46.08 17.77 41.40
C LYS A 94 45.30 16.46 41.61
N PRO A 95 44.92 16.11 42.85
CA PRO A 95 44.24 14.85 43.16
C PRO A 95 42.76 14.78 42.74
N GLY A 96 42.20 15.84 42.15
CA GLY A 96 40.77 15.96 41.90
C GLY A 96 39.98 16.37 43.15
N GLU A 97 38.81 16.95 42.95
CA GLU A 97 37.87 17.36 44.00
C GLU A 97 36.46 16.92 43.56
N ASP A 98 35.77 16.11 44.38
CA ASP A 98 34.41 15.64 44.07
C ASP A 98 33.45 16.83 43.85
N GLY A 99 32.60 16.72 42.83
CA GLY A 99 31.70 17.79 42.38
C GLY A 99 32.39 18.98 41.72
N LYS A 100 33.71 18.92 41.47
CA LYS A 100 34.48 20.00 40.85
C LYS A 100 35.27 19.53 39.63
N CYS A 101 36.53 19.15 39.82
CA CYS A 101 37.44 18.77 38.76
C CYS A 101 37.99 17.37 39.01
N LEU A 102 38.13 16.61 37.93
CA LEU A 102 38.84 15.34 37.92
C LEU A 102 40.34 15.51 38.23
N PRO A 103 41.03 14.45 38.65
CA PRO A 103 42.47 14.48 38.87
C PRO A 103 43.25 14.90 37.62
N MET A 104 44.33 15.64 37.81
CA MET A 104 45.22 16.09 36.73
C MET A 104 46.66 15.73 37.06
N ALA A 105 47.35 15.08 36.11
CA ALA A 105 48.76 14.73 36.23
C ALA A 105 49.66 15.95 35.93
N ALA A 106 50.86 15.95 36.52
CA ALA A 106 51.85 16.98 36.23
C ALA A 106 52.34 16.91 34.77
N LYS A 107 52.47 18.06 34.11
CA LYS A 107 53.00 18.20 32.75
C LYS A 107 53.87 19.46 32.67
N PRO A 108 55.18 19.35 32.40
CA PRO A 108 56.05 20.52 32.34
C PRO A 108 55.89 21.29 31.02
N ALA A 109 56.19 22.59 31.03
CA ALA A 109 56.30 23.46 29.86
C ALA A 109 55.08 23.43 28.91
N GLN A 110 53.87 23.55 29.47
CA GLN A 110 52.63 23.54 28.68
C GLN A 110 52.25 24.94 28.22
N THR A 111 51.77 25.09 26.99
CA THR A 111 51.25 26.36 26.49
C THR A 111 49.97 26.74 27.20
N ALA A 112 49.63 28.04 27.25
CA ALA A 112 48.34 28.48 27.78
C ALA A 112 47.15 27.79 27.11
N ALA A 113 47.21 27.53 25.79
CA ALA A 113 46.17 26.81 25.07
C ALA A 113 46.00 25.36 25.59
N GLN A 114 47.11 24.68 25.88
CA GLN A 114 47.08 23.33 26.46
C GLN A 114 46.53 23.37 27.90
N ILE A 115 46.96 24.32 28.72
CA ILE A 115 46.47 24.49 30.10
C ILE A 115 44.95 24.70 30.12
N ILE A 116 44.43 25.61 29.29
CA ILE A 116 42.98 25.87 29.18
C ILE A 116 42.24 24.61 28.73
N TYR A 117 42.76 23.89 27.74
CA TYR A 117 42.16 22.64 27.25
C TYR A 117 42.09 21.56 28.32
N GLU A 118 43.19 21.33 29.05
CA GLU A 118 43.28 20.30 30.08
C GLU A 118 42.34 20.61 31.26
N VAL A 119 42.31 21.88 31.72
CA VAL A 119 41.41 22.32 32.80
C VAL A 119 39.94 22.24 32.37
N ALA A 120 39.61 22.67 31.15
CA ALA A 120 38.25 22.61 30.62
C ALA A 120 37.70 21.17 30.70
N ARG A 121 38.49 20.18 30.30
CA ARG A 121 38.10 18.76 30.34
C ARG A 121 38.07 18.19 31.74
N ALA A 122 39.08 18.49 32.57
CA ALA A 122 39.13 18.02 33.95
C ALA A 122 37.92 18.52 34.75
N CYS A 123 37.51 19.78 34.54
CA CYS A 123 36.41 20.41 35.26
C CYS A 123 35.09 20.38 34.47
N SER A 124 35.00 19.72 33.32
CA SER A 124 33.80 19.69 32.46
C SER A 124 33.19 21.08 32.18
N ILE A 125 34.04 22.09 31.95
CA ILE A 125 33.63 23.46 31.60
C ILE A 125 34.01 23.73 30.14
N ASN A 126 33.15 24.44 29.41
CA ASN A 126 33.44 24.84 28.05
C ASN A 126 34.70 25.74 27.98
N PRO A 127 35.72 25.41 27.15
CA PRO A 127 36.92 26.23 27.02
C PRO A 127 36.63 27.69 26.61
N LYS A 128 35.56 27.94 25.86
CA LYS A 128 35.09 29.29 25.50
C LYS A 128 34.64 30.10 26.73
N VAL A 129 34.04 29.45 27.72
CA VAL A 129 33.67 30.07 29.00
C VAL A 129 34.92 30.50 29.77
N LEU A 130 35.95 29.65 29.80
CA LEU A 130 37.22 29.98 30.45
C LEU A 130 37.91 31.16 29.76
N LEU A 131 37.97 31.16 28.42
CA LEU A 131 38.53 32.26 27.63
C LEU A 131 37.81 33.58 27.89
N VAL A 132 36.48 33.57 27.88
CA VAL A 132 35.68 34.78 28.17
C VAL A 132 35.89 35.25 29.61
N THR A 133 36.01 34.33 30.56
CA THR A 133 36.24 34.68 31.96
C THR A 133 37.63 35.31 32.16
N LEU A 134 38.69 34.74 31.57
CA LEU A 134 40.04 35.34 31.57
C LEU A 134 40.03 36.79 31.05
N GLN A 135 39.23 37.06 30.01
CA GLN A 135 39.07 38.43 29.51
C GLN A 135 38.27 39.32 30.45
N LYS A 136 37.16 38.82 30.96
CA LYS A 136 36.29 39.57 31.88
C LYS A 136 37.04 39.98 33.15
N GLU A 137 37.87 39.08 33.68
CA GLU A 137 38.49 39.24 35.00
C GLU A 137 39.80 40.04 34.93
N GLN A 138 40.68 39.75 33.97
CA GLN A 138 42.00 40.40 33.88
C GLN A 138 42.29 41.06 32.53
N GLY A 139 41.37 41.02 31.55
CA GLY A 139 41.64 41.51 30.20
C GLY A 139 42.72 40.71 29.46
N LEU A 140 43.01 39.49 29.93
CA LEU A 140 44.24 38.77 29.56
C LEU A 140 44.24 38.27 28.11
N ILE A 141 43.07 37.96 27.53
CA ILE A 141 42.95 37.45 26.17
C ILE A 141 43.42 38.48 25.12
N GLN A 142 43.11 39.76 25.32
CA GLN A 142 43.41 40.83 24.36
C GLN A 142 44.63 41.67 24.75
N SER A 143 45.31 41.35 25.85
CA SER A 143 46.46 42.14 26.32
C SER A 143 47.69 41.94 25.42
N VAL A 144 48.18 43.04 24.86
CA VAL A 144 49.43 43.08 24.08
C VAL A 144 50.67 43.22 24.96
N ASN A 145 50.52 43.57 26.24
CA ASN A 145 51.62 43.75 27.19
C ASN A 145 51.13 43.37 28.60
N PRO A 146 50.98 42.06 28.89
CA PRO A 146 50.40 41.61 30.15
C PRO A 146 51.37 41.81 31.32
N THR A 147 50.81 42.00 32.51
CA THR A 147 51.60 42.16 33.75
C THR A 147 51.70 40.83 34.51
N PRO A 148 52.70 40.66 35.39
CA PRO A 148 52.77 39.52 36.30
C PRO A 148 51.48 39.31 37.11
N TYR A 149 50.83 40.38 37.53
CA TYR A 149 49.60 40.31 38.34
C TYR A 149 48.45 39.64 37.57
N MET A 150 48.31 39.94 36.29
CA MET A 150 47.25 39.35 35.45
C MET A 150 47.36 37.83 35.35
N TYR A 151 48.55 37.24 35.50
CA TYR A 151 48.72 35.78 35.54
C TYR A 151 48.53 35.22 36.96
N LYS A 152 49.00 35.94 37.99
CA LYS A 152 48.83 35.52 39.39
C LYS A 152 47.35 35.43 39.81
N ALA A 153 46.51 36.34 39.30
CA ALA A 153 45.08 36.42 39.59
C ALA A 153 44.21 36.30 38.31
N ALA A 154 44.62 35.44 37.36
CA ALA A 154 44.06 35.32 36.01
C ALA A 154 42.53 35.23 35.93
N MET A 155 41.91 34.55 36.89
CA MET A 155 40.45 34.37 36.94
C MET A 155 39.79 35.23 38.03
N GLY A 156 40.55 36.03 38.78
CA GLY A 156 40.03 36.72 39.96
C GLY A 156 39.59 35.77 41.09
N PHE A 157 40.01 34.50 41.05
CA PHE A 157 39.62 33.51 42.06
C PHE A 157 40.48 33.66 43.32
N GLY A 158 39.84 33.59 44.49
CA GLY A 158 40.52 33.79 45.79
C GLY A 158 40.81 35.26 46.10
N CYS A 159 40.03 36.18 45.54
CA CYS A 159 40.10 37.63 45.73
C CYS A 159 38.89 38.16 46.50
N PRO A 160 38.83 38.04 47.83
CA PRO A 160 37.74 38.61 48.61
C PRO A 160 37.84 40.14 48.64
N ASP A 161 36.71 40.83 48.45
CA ASP A 161 36.64 42.30 48.56
C ASP A 161 37.07 42.82 49.95
N SER A 162 36.95 41.99 50.99
CA SER A 162 37.35 42.28 52.36
C SER A 162 38.86 42.17 52.63
N ASP A 163 39.61 41.49 51.75
CA ASP A 163 41.07 41.43 51.81
C ASP A 163 41.66 41.37 50.38
N PRO A 164 41.65 42.50 49.65
CA PRO A 164 42.18 42.54 48.28
C PRO A 164 43.67 42.21 48.20
N ALA A 165 44.40 42.30 49.32
CA ALA A 165 45.84 42.06 49.36
C ALA A 165 46.20 40.57 49.25
N ILE A 166 45.25 39.64 49.41
CA ILE A 166 45.47 38.20 49.24
C ILE A 166 45.39 37.75 47.77
N CYS A 167 44.85 38.60 46.89
CA CYS A 167 44.75 38.35 45.46
C CYS A 167 46.07 37.93 44.83
N GLY A 168 46.06 36.80 44.14
CA GLY A 168 47.24 36.27 43.46
C GLY A 168 48.36 35.80 44.38
N LYS A 169 48.16 35.77 45.71
CA LYS A 169 49.04 35.12 46.68
C LYS A 169 48.60 33.68 46.97
N VAL A 170 47.29 33.43 47.00
CA VAL A 170 46.69 32.11 47.18
C VAL A 170 46.17 31.63 45.84
N HIS A 171 46.52 30.39 45.46
CA HIS A 171 46.23 29.82 44.13
C HIS A 171 46.81 30.65 42.96
N SER A 172 48.09 31.04 43.08
CA SER A 172 48.80 31.85 42.08
C SER A 172 49.20 31.07 40.82
N GLY A 173 49.27 31.77 39.68
CA GLY A 173 49.62 31.20 38.37
C GLY A 173 48.40 30.91 37.50
N LEU A 174 48.59 30.87 36.18
CA LEU A 174 47.49 30.70 35.23
C LEU A 174 46.79 29.36 35.45
N PHE A 175 47.57 28.28 35.60
CA PHE A 175 47.02 26.95 35.85
C PHE A 175 46.17 26.87 37.13
N ASN A 176 46.70 27.31 38.28
CA ASN A 176 45.96 27.20 39.54
C ASN A 176 44.70 28.07 39.56
N GLN A 177 44.77 29.27 38.98
CA GLN A 177 43.60 30.15 38.83
C GLN A 177 42.52 29.51 37.97
N LEU A 178 42.89 28.96 36.80
CA LEU A 178 41.96 28.25 35.92
C LEU A 178 41.34 27.03 36.61
N TYR A 179 42.16 26.15 37.20
CA TYR A 179 41.70 24.92 37.84
C TYR A 179 40.72 25.20 38.98
N LYS A 180 41.06 26.12 39.88
CA LYS A 180 40.21 26.44 41.04
C LYS A 180 38.94 27.19 40.64
N ALA A 181 39.02 28.15 39.72
CA ALA A 181 37.86 28.86 39.23
C ALA A 181 36.89 27.94 38.47
N ALA A 182 37.40 27.11 37.56
CA ALA A 182 36.59 26.17 36.79
C ALA A 182 35.91 25.13 37.69
N GLY A 183 36.63 24.57 38.65
CA GLY A 183 36.05 23.68 39.66
C GLY A 183 35.00 24.35 40.53
N GLN A 184 35.18 25.62 40.85
CA GLN A 184 34.16 26.38 41.59
C GLN A 184 32.90 26.63 40.75
N LEU A 185 33.04 26.91 39.45
CA LEU A 185 31.92 27.08 38.53
C LEU A 185 31.09 25.78 38.38
N GLN A 186 31.73 24.61 38.48
CA GLN A 186 31.02 23.33 38.63
C GLN A 186 30.30 23.24 39.97
N TRP A 187 31.01 23.48 41.08
CA TRP A 187 30.46 23.36 42.43
C TRP A 187 29.21 24.23 42.66
N TYR A 188 29.20 25.42 42.06
CA TYR A 188 28.05 26.32 42.10
C TYR A 188 26.79 25.75 41.47
N GLY A 189 26.94 24.83 40.51
CA GLY A 189 25.83 24.12 39.90
C GLY A 189 25.48 22.79 40.59
N ASP A 190 26.32 22.30 41.50
CA ASP A 190 26.12 21.03 42.17
C ASP A 190 25.02 21.17 43.24
N PRO A 191 23.95 20.35 43.20
CA PRO A 191 22.86 20.41 44.16
C PRO A 191 23.29 20.04 45.59
N ARG A 192 24.43 19.38 45.77
CA ARG A 192 25.03 19.05 47.08
C ARG A 192 25.79 20.23 47.68
N GLY A 193 26.03 21.29 46.91
CA GLY A 193 26.81 22.44 47.31
C GLY A 193 26.13 23.33 48.35
N SER A 194 26.90 24.26 48.92
CA SER A 194 26.38 25.29 49.85
C SER A 194 25.67 26.44 49.14
N PHE A 195 25.71 26.49 47.81
CA PHE A 195 25.21 27.59 46.99
C PHE A 195 23.88 27.20 46.31
N THR A 196 22.82 26.99 47.09
CA THR A 196 21.54 26.43 46.59
C THR A 196 20.37 27.41 46.62
N TYR A 197 20.62 28.70 46.88
CA TYR A 197 19.58 29.70 47.10
C TYR A 197 18.96 30.27 45.81
N MET A 198 19.61 30.12 44.65
CA MET A 198 19.09 30.49 43.33
C MET A 198 18.75 29.23 42.53
N LYS A 199 17.47 28.86 42.51
CA LYS A 199 17.00 27.59 41.93
C LYS A 199 16.36 27.80 40.56
N VAL A 200 16.67 26.91 39.61
CA VAL A 200 16.00 26.87 38.29
C VAL A 200 14.48 26.77 38.46
N GLY A 201 13.74 27.57 37.71
CA GLY A 201 12.28 27.69 37.79
C GLY A 201 11.76 28.58 38.92
N ARG A 202 12.64 29.25 39.69
CA ARG A 202 12.25 30.19 40.74
C ARG A 202 12.72 31.61 40.41
N THR A 203 11.93 32.59 40.84
CA THR A 203 12.31 34.00 40.76
C THR A 203 13.20 34.38 41.95
N SER A 204 14.36 34.97 41.67
CA SER A 204 15.31 35.49 42.65
C SER A 204 15.52 37.00 42.44
N ASN A 205 15.57 37.78 43.52
CA ASN A 205 15.87 39.21 43.44
C ASN A 205 17.39 39.43 43.40
N VAL A 206 17.91 39.83 42.24
CA VAL A 206 19.35 40.02 42.01
C VAL A 206 19.69 41.51 42.07
N ARG A 207 20.74 41.89 42.80
CA ARG A 207 21.17 43.30 42.92
C ARG A 207 21.72 43.85 41.61
N TYR A 208 21.51 45.14 41.37
CA TYR A 208 22.14 45.85 40.25
C TYR A 208 23.60 46.23 40.50
N SER A 209 23.96 46.45 41.77
CA SER A 209 25.27 46.97 42.18
C SER A 209 25.59 46.51 43.62
N PRO A 210 26.88 46.48 44.02
CA PRO A 210 27.26 46.35 45.43
C PRO A 210 26.60 47.40 46.32
N ASN A 211 26.33 48.59 45.76
CA ASN A 211 25.58 49.62 46.45
C ASN A 211 24.10 49.22 46.55
N ALA A 212 23.66 48.91 47.77
CA ALA A 212 22.30 48.46 48.03
C ALA A 212 21.22 49.48 47.63
N SER A 213 21.54 50.79 47.58
CA SER A 213 20.58 51.82 47.17
C SER A 213 20.21 51.74 45.68
N CYS A 214 21.00 51.03 44.86
CA CYS A 214 20.71 50.79 43.46
C CYS A 214 19.58 49.78 43.22
N GLY A 215 19.12 49.07 44.27
CA GLY A 215 17.98 48.17 44.20
C GLY A 215 18.27 46.78 43.59
N THR A 216 17.19 46.06 43.27
CA THR A 216 17.23 44.68 42.74
C THR A 216 16.31 44.51 41.54
N LYS A 217 16.55 43.47 40.76
CA LYS A 217 15.69 42.98 39.66
C LYS A 217 15.14 41.59 40.02
N PRO A 218 13.82 41.34 39.92
CA PRO A 218 13.30 39.99 39.96
C PRO A 218 13.70 39.23 38.69
N VAL A 219 14.41 38.11 38.86
CA VAL A 219 14.95 37.30 37.77
C VAL A 219 14.47 35.86 37.91
N LEU A 220 13.72 35.35 36.92
CA LEU A 220 13.37 33.94 36.83
C LEU A 220 14.58 33.14 36.33
N ILE A 221 15.14 32.28 37.18
CA ILE A 221 16.31 31.48 36.85
C ILE A 221 15.93 30.32 35.92
N LYS A 222 16.61 30.19 34.76
CA LYS A 222 16.27 29.21 33.71
C LYS A 222 17.37 28.17 33.45
N SER A 223 18.60 28.37 33.93
CA SER A 223 19.71 27.40 33.79
C SER A 223 20.61 27.39 35.02
N ILE A 224 21.28 26.26 35.25
CA ILE A 224 22.25 26.08 36.35
C ILE A 224 23.49 26.95 36.09
N ALA A 225 23.93 27.05 34.84
CA ALA A 225 25.05 27.87 34.42
C ALA A 225 24.83 29.37 34.71
N THR A 226 23.60 29.85 34.55
CA THR A 226 23.25 31.24 34.92
C THR A 226 23.39 31.46 36.42
N THR A 227 22.96 30.49 37.23
CA THR A 227 23.18 30.52 38.69
C THR A 227 24.67 30.56 39.03
N ALA A 228 25.49 29.72 38.37
CA ALA A 228 26.93 29.70 38.59
C ALA A 228 27.60 31.05 38.27
N LEU A 229 27.17 31.73 37.21
CA LEU A 229 27.65 33.07 36.87
C LEU A 229 27.25 34.13 37.90
N TYR A 230 26.04 34.06 38.47
CA TYR A 230 25.65 34.96 39.56
C TYR A 230 26.41 34.69 40.86
N TYR A 231 26.73 33.45 41.19
CA TYR A 231 27.59 33.16 42.33
C TYR A 231 29.03 33.61 42.11
N TYR A 232 29.53 33.52 40.88
CA TYR A 232 30.84 34.05 40.52
C TYR A 232 30.86 35.58 40.48
N THR A 233 29.78 36.23 40.08
CA THR A 233 29.69 37.69 39.94
C THR A 233 28.26 38.16 40.26
N PRO A 234 27.99 38.60 41.50
CA PRO A 234 26.64 38.67 42.08
C PRO A 234 25.83 39.91 41.71
N TYR A 235 25.87 40.33 40.44
CA TYR A 235 25.14 41.50 39.95
C TYR A 235 24.56 41.31 38.55
N THR A 236 23.35 41.82 38.34
CA THR A 236 22.72 41.91 37.02
C THR A 236 22.88 43.32 36.47
N PRO A 237 23.11 43.53 35.16
CA PRO A 237 23.16 44.87 34.59
C PRO A 237 21.80 45.57 34.71
N ASN A 238 21.84 46.87 34.95
CA ASN A 238 20.67 47.76 34.84
C ASN A 238 20.50 48.24 33.40
N ASP A 239 19.44 49.02 33.15
CA ASP A 239 19.11 49.49 31.80
C ASP A 239 20.20 50.41 31.21
N ALA A 240 20.88 51.22 32.03
CA ALA A 240 21.99 52.06 31.59
C ALA A 240 23.16 51.21 31.07
N ALA A 241 23.53 50.16 31.81
CA ALA A 241 24.57 49.22 31.41
C ALA A 241 24.24 48.45 30.11
N LEU A 242 22.96 48.11 29.89
CA LEU A 242 22.49 47.42 28.68
C LEU A 242 22.36 48.34 27.47
N LYS A 243 21.92 49.60 27.66
CA LYS A 243 21.89 50.61 26.59
C LYS A 243 23.29 50.94 26.07
N ASN A 244 24.31 50.86 26.92
CA ASN A 244 25.71 51.03 26.53
C ASN A 244 26.50 49.72 26.65
N LEU A 245 26.23 48.75 25.77
CA LEU A 245 26.86 47.41 25.82
C LEU A 245 28.40 47.45 25.80
N TYR A 246 29.00 48.36 25.03
CA TYR A 246 30.45 48.41 24.83
C TYR A 246 31.16 49.42 25.74
N GLY A 247 30.41 50.35 26.34
CA GLY A 247 30.95 51.38 27.22
C GLY A 247 30.47 51.26 28.67
N THR A 248 30.46 52.41 29.34
CA THR A 248 30.07 52.60 30.74
C THR A 248 28.62 53.10 30.84
N GLY A 249 27.91 52.66 31.87
CA GLY A 249 26.61 53.19 32.25
C GLY A 249 26.70 54.22 33.38
N ASP A 250 25.69 54.23 34.23
CA ASP A 250 25.59 55.08 35.42
C ASP A 250 26.29 54.48 36.67
N SER A 251 26.17 55.14 37.82
CA SER A 251 26.75 54.70 39.10
C SER A 251 26.17 53.39 39.65
N CYS A 252 25.03 52.92 39.11
CA CYS A 252 24.39 51.66 39.48
C CYS A 252 24.65 50.53 38.46
N SER A 253 25.47 50.79 37.46
CA SER A 253 25.76 49.84 36.39
C SER A 253 26.79 48.79 36.82
N ALA A 254 26.39 47.52 36.79
CA ALA A 254 27.31 46.38 36.90
C ALA A 254 27.62 45.77 35.52
N TYR A 255 28.89 45.43 35.32
CA TYR A 255 29.40 45.02 34.01
C TYR A 255 29.77 43.55 33.92
N GLY A 256 29.93 42.82 35.02
CA GLY A 256 30.47 41.46 35.01
C GLY A 256 29.69 40.51 34.11
N ASN A 257 28.45 40.18 34.49
CA ASN A 257 27.61 39.26 33.71
C ASN A 257 27.26 39.81 32.32
N ARG A 258 27.11 41.13 32.19
CA ARG A 258 26.96 41.80 30.88
C ARG A 258 28.14 41.53 29.97
N ASN A 259 29.36 41.77 30.45
CA ASN A 259 30.60 41.63 29.68
C ASN A 259 30.87 40.17 29.37
N PHE A 260 30.59 39.25 30.30
CA PHE A 260 30.67 37.80 30.03
C PHE A 260 29.80 37.45 28.81
N TRP A 261 28.50 37.77 28.88
CA TRP A 261 27.56 37.48 27.81
C TRP A 261 27.96 38.14 26.48
N ARG A 262 28.35 39.41 26.53
CA ARG A 262 28.79 40.18 25.36
C ARG A 262 30.02 39.56 24.72
N PHE A 263 31.10 39.34 25.47
CA PHE A 263 32.33 38.74 24.96
C PHE A 263 32.10 37.34 24.38
N TYR A 264 31.27 36.52 25.04
CA TYR A 264 30.91 35.22 24.49
C TYR A 264 30.19 35.38 23.16
N THR A 265 29.20 36.27 23.10
CA THR A 265 28.41 36.55 21.89
C THR A 265 29.28 37.04 20.74
N ASP A 266 30.12 38.03 20.99
CA ASP A 266 31.01 38.64 20.01
C ASP A 266 32.07 37.67 19.48
N TRP A 267 32.46 36.67 20.27
CA TRP A 267 33.56 35.78 19.90
C TRP A 267 33.10 34.43 19.35
N PHE A 268 31.99 33.92 19.87
CA PHE A 268 31.57 32.53 19.66
C PHE A 268 30.10 32.40 19.24
N GLY A 269 29.35 33.50 19.14
CA GLY A 269 27.94 33.50 18.79
C GLY A 269 27.02 33.22 19.98
N SER A 270 25.84 32.65 19.73
CA SER A 270 24.79 32.57 20.76
C SER A 270 25.24 31.84 22.03
N THR A 271 24.88 32.41 23.18
CA THR A 271 25.01 31.76 24.50
C THR A 271 23.91 30.71 24.76
N ILE A 272 22.98 30.53 23.82
CA ILE A 272 21.87 29.60 23.92
C ILE A 272 22.09 28.47 22.92
N GLY A 273 22.48 27.29 23.43
CA GLY A 273 22.86 26.15 22.61
C GLY A 273 21.76 25.12 22.42
N GLY A 274 20.55 25.33 22.97
CA GLY A 274 19.42 24.40 22.94
C GLY A 274 18.61 24.40 24.23
N GLY A 275 17.42 23.80 24.20
CA GLY A 275 16.63 23.47 25.40
C GLY A 275 17.08 22.15 26.02
N PHE A 276 16.13 21.27 26.35
CA PHE A 276 16.43 19.91 26.81
C PHE A 276 16.73 18.93 25.67
N LEU A 277 16.57 19.36 24.42
CA LEU A 277 16.79 18.55 23.23
C LEU A 277 18.18 18.86 22.67
N LEU A 278 19.09 17.88 22.68
CA LEU A 278 20.48 18.05 22.23
C LEU A 278 20.86 17.02 21.17
N LYS A 279 21.76 17.40 20.27
CA LYS A 279 22.42 16.51 19.31
C LYS A 279 23.86 16.93 19.11
N SER A 280 24.68 16.07 18.52
CA SER A 280 25.96 16.46 17.93
C SER A 280 25.81 16.70 16.42
N ALA A 281 26.90 17.08 15.76
CA ALA A 281 26.96 17.16 14.31
C ALA A 281 26.73 15.80 13.62
N THR A 282 26.94 14.69 14.33
CA THR A 282 26.93 13.33 13.78
C THR A 282 25.92 12.38 14.44
N SER A 283 25.11 12.87 15.39
CA SER A 283 24.15 12.06 16.13
C SER A 283 22.69 12.35 15.76
N GLY A 284 21.79 11.46 16.18
CA GLY A 284 20.37 11.78 16.31
C GLY A 284 20.10 12.82 17.40
N THR A 285 18.84 13.24 17.52
CA THR A 285 18.39 14.14 18.59
C THR A 285 18.08 13.34 19.85
N TYR A 286 18.55 13.81 20.99
CA TYR A 286 18.32 13.23 22.30
C TYR A 286 17.54 14.20 23.18
N LEU A 287 16.63 13.66 23.99
CA LEU A 287 16.11 14.37 25.16
C LEU A 287 17.06 14.11 26.34
N ILE A 288 17.50 15.18 26.99
CA ILE A 288 18.28 15.10 28.22
C ILE A 288 17.35 15.22 29.42
N VAL A 289 17.43 14.25 30.32
CA VAL A 289 16.73 14.26 31.60
C VAL A 289 17.74 13.95 32.69
N ASP A 290 18.02 14.94 33.54
CA ASP A 290 19.11 14.90 34.50
C ASP A 290 20.44 14.52 33.80
N ASN A 291 21.10 13.42 34.19
CA ASN A 291 22.35 12.95 33.58
C ASN A 291 22.14 11.89 32.46
N ASN A 292 20.91 11.67 32.03
CA ASN A 292 20.55 10.62 31.07
C ASN A 292 20.17 11.23 29.73
N LYS A 293 20.53 10.55 28.64
CA LYS A 293 20.08 10.88 27.28
C LYS A 293 19.15 9.79 26.75
N TYR A 294 18.07 10.22 26.10
CA TYR A 294 17.08 9.35 25.46
C TYR A 294 16.95 9.70 23.99
N LEU A 295 17.19 8.74 23.10
CA LEU A 295 17.13 8.96 21.65
C LEU A 295 15.69 9.25 21.21
N VAL A 296 15.49 10.34 20.47
CA VAL A 296 14.22 10.68 19.84
C VAL A 296 14.22 10.09 18.43
N THR A 297 13.42 9.05 18.23
CA THR A 297 13.50 8.16 17.06
C THR A 297 12.76 8.67 15.82
N ASP A 298 11.73 9.51 15.97
CA ASP A 298 10.95 10.03 14.85
C ASP A 298 10.50 11.50 15.03
N LEU A 299 10.10 12.10 13.90
CA LEU A 299 9.76 13.52 13.81
C LEU A 299 8.44 13.89 14.50
N ASP A 300 7.47 12.98 14.61
CA ASP A 300 6.19 13.27 15.26
C ASP A 300 6.37 13.29 16.78
N LEU A 301 7.22 12.41 17.31
CA LEU A 301 7.63 12.48 18.71
C LEU A 301 8.42 13.77 18.98
N LEU A 302 9.36 14.14 18.10
CA LEU A 302 10.11 15.39 18.23
C LEU A 302 9.19 16.62 18.22
N ALA A 303 8.17 16.64 17.34
CA ALA A 303 7.17 17.70 17.30
C ALA A 303 6.32 17.74 18.58
N ALA A 304 5.92 16.56 19.09
CA ALA A 304 5.14 16.44 20.32
C ALA A 304 5.87 16.99 21.55
N ILE A 305 7.20 16.88 21.60
CA ILE A 305 8.04 17.37 22.70
C ILE A 305 8.68 18.74 22.46
N SER A 306 8.29 19.45 21.40
CA SER A 306 8.79 20.80 21.10
C SER A 306 8.66 21.85 22.23
N PRO A 307 7.69 21.76 23.18
CA PRO A 307 7.68 22.66 24.34
C PRO A 307 8.92 22.53 25.26
N LEU A 308 9.70 21.46 25.14
CA LEU A 308 10.97 21.28 25.86
C LEU A 308 12.12 22.15 25.30
N GLY A 309 11.81 22.98 24.30
CA GLY A 309 12.71 23.97 23.73
C GLY A 309 13.32 23.53 22.40
N PRO A 310 14.11 24.41 21.77
CA PRO A 310 14.71 24.12 20.47
C PRO A 310 15.79 23.04 20.56
N VAL A 311 15.99 22.32 19.46
CA VAL A 311 17.09 21.35 19.33
C VAL A 311 18.43 22.06 19.30
N GLY A 312 19.28 21.71 20.25
CA GLY A 312 20.63 22.22 20.41
C GLY A 312 21.70 21.37 19.76
N THR A 313 22.79 21.99 19.30
CA THR A 313 23.97 21.26 18.77
C THR A 313 25.16 21.45 19.71
N ILE A 314 25.66 20.34 20.25
CA ILE A 314 26.79 20.26 21.19
C ILE A 314 27.92 19.38 20.64
N SER A 315 29.09 19.38 21.29
CA SER A 315 30.17 18.46 20.94
C SER A 315 29.78 17.00 21.19
N GLN A 316 30.35 16.08 20.39
CA GLN A 316 30.15 14.65 20.59
C GLN A 316 30.70 14.17 21.94
N GLU A 317 31.80 14.77 22.41
CA GLU A 317 32.40 14.42 23.69
C GLU A 317 31.48 14.75 24.87
N TYR A 318 30.86 15.93 24.86
CA TYR A 318 29.88 16.31 25.86
C TYR A 318 28.60 15.47 25.76
N LEU A 319 28.12 15.18 24.54
CA LEU A 319 26.98 14.27 24.37
C LEU A 319 27.27 12.86 24.90
N ASN A 320 28.54 12.43 24.89
CA ASN A 320 28.98 11.15 25.40
C ASN A 320 29.14 11.12 26.93
N SER A 321 29.15 12.26 27.62
CA SER A 321 29.21 12.27 29.09
C SER A 321 27.87 11.95 29.73
N PHE A 322 26.75 12.08 29.00
CA PHE A 322 25.44 11.62 29.46
C PHE A 322 25.31 10.09 29.34
N VAL A 323 24.66 9.49 30.34
CA VAL A 323 24.35 8.06 30.35
C VAL A 323 23.32 7.76 29.27
N ASP A 324 23.67 6.90 28.31
CA ASP A 324 22.74 6.41 27.31
C ASP A 324 21.67 5.55 27.98
N SER A 325 20.41 6.00 27.88
CA SER A 325 19.27 5.36 28.55
C SER A 325 18.24 4.83 27.55
N GLY A 326 18.65 4.62 26.29
CA GLY A 326 17.81 4.05 25.24
C GLY A 326 16.92 5.07 24.55
N GLU A 327 15.78 4.60 24.01
CA GLU A 327 14.87 5.41 23.22
C GLU A 327 13.82 6.12 24.08
N LEU A 328 13.44 7.34 23.69
CA LEU A 328 12.35 8.07 24.30
C LEU A 328 11.01 7.44 23.90
N SER A 329 10.26 6.97 24.89
CA SER A 329 8.86 6.56 24.69
C SER A 329 7.94 7.78 24.52
N ARG A 330 6.84 7.58 23.79
CA ARG A 330 5.74 8.56 23.70
C ARG A 330 4.90 8.63 24.97
N VAL A 331 5.14 7.71 25.91
CA VAL A 331 4.63 7.74 27.28
C VAL A 331 5.73 8.25 28.20
N VAL A 332 5.40 9.24 29.01
CA VAL A 332 6.29 9.79 30.05
C VAL A 332 5.60 9.72 31.42
N LYS A 333 6.36 9.84 32.50
CA LYS A 333 5.81 9.84 33.86
C LYS A 333 6.33 10.99 34.71
N SER A 334 5.54 11.39 35.71
CA SER A 334 5.99 12.30 36.77
C SER A 334 6.80 11.57 37.84
N VAL A 335 7.46 12.34 38.70
CA VAL A 335 8.10 11.83 39.93
C VAL A 335 7.12 11.17 40.91
N THR A 336 5.81 11.45 40.79
CA THR A 336 4.75 10.82 41.60
C THR A 336 4.20 9.54 40.98
N GLY A 337 4.74 9.10 39.84
CA GLY A 337 4.30 7.90 39.13
C GLY A 337 3.07 8.08 38.24
N GLN A 338 2.62 9.31 37.98
CA GLN A 338 1.50 9.58 37.06
C GLN A 338 1.98 9.50 35.61
N TYR A 339 1.29 8.71 34.78
CA TYR A 339 1.63 8.52 33.36
C TYR A 339 0.91 9.50 32.44
N TYR A 340 1.61 9.93 31.39
CA TYR A 340 1.12 10.85 30.39
C TYR A 340 1.49 10.40 28.97
N PHE A 341 0.56 10.54 28.04
CA PHE A 341 0.85 10.54 26.60
C PHE A 341 1.24 11.95 26.18
N VAL A 342 2.31 12.11 25.39
CA VAL A 342 2.71 13.41 24.82
C VAL A 342 2.34 13.50 23.35
N GLU A 343 1.56 14.52 22.99
CA GLU A 343 1.12 14.76 21.62
C GLU A 343 0.85 16.25 21.40
N GLY A 344 1.28 16.80 20.26
CA GLY A 344 1.02 18.19 19.88
C GLY A 344 1.41 19.24 20.93
N GLY A 345 2.48 19.02 21.68
CA GLY A 345 2.93 19.92 22.75
C GLY A 345 2.09 19.87 24.04
N LYS A 346 1.21 18.88 24.17
CA LYS A 346 0.35 18.66 25.34
C LYS A 346 0.64 17.32 26.00
N LYS A 347 0.31 17.22 27.29
CA LYS A 347 0.32 15.97 28.06
C LYS A 347 -1.10 15.52 28.37
N PHE A 348 -1.40 14.25 28.13
CA PHE A 348 -2.72 13.65 28.36
C PHE A 348 -2.59 12.54 29.39
N THR A 349 -3.43 12.56 30.42
CA THR A 349 -3.28 11.70 31.60
C THR A 349 -3.78 10.30 31.31
N PHE A 350 -2.96 9.28 31.54
CA PHE A 350 -3.41 7.89 31.60
C PHE A 350 -3.83 7.53 33.03
N SER A 351 -5.03 6.97 33.22
CA SER A 351 -5.52 6.57 34.54
C SER A 351 -4.83 5.32 35.11
N SER A 352 -4.30 4.44 34.25
CA SER A 352 -3.61 3.21 34.66
C SER A 352 -2.67 2.70 33.57
N CYS A 353 -1.78 1.78 33.92
CA CYS A 353 -0.94 1.08 32.95
C CYS A 353 -1.70 0.11 32.07
N ASP A 354 -2.84 -0.41 32.53
CA ASP A 354 -3.72 -1.22 31.67
C ASP A 354 -4.25 -0.38 30.51
N LEU A 355 -4.61 0.89 30.77
CA LEU A 355 -5.00 1.80 29.71
C LEU A 355 -3.84 2.10 28.76
N VAL A 356 -2.60 2.25 29.26
CA VAL A 356 -1.41 2.41 28.41
C VAL A 356 -1.23 1.20 27.47
N ALA A 357 -1.38 -0.02 28.00
CA ALA A 357 -1.23 -1.26 27.25
C ALA A 357 -2.26 -1.41 26.13
N GLN A 358 -3.48 -0.85 26.28
CA GLN A 358 -4.49 -0.83 25.20
C GLN A 358 -3.98 -0.15 23.92
N PHE A 359 -3.06 0.82 24.04
CA PHE A 359 -2.41 1.51 22.92
C PHE A 359 -1.12 0.84 22.46
N ALA A 360 -0.86 -0.41 22.85
CA ALA A 360 0.40 -1.11 22.59
C ALA A 360 1.65 -0.32 23.08
N LEU A 361 1.48 0.46 24.15
CA LEU A 361 2.54 1.21 24.80
C LEU A 361 2.94 0.52 26.12
N ASP A 362 4.13 0.81 26.61
CA ASP A 362 4.72 0.16 27.78
C ASP A 362 5.07 1.18 28.86
N CYS A 363 4.44 1.05 30.03
CA CYS A 363 4.72 1.85 31.21
C CYS A 363 6.17 1.70 31.72
N ALA A 364 6.77 0.51 31.57
CA ALA A 364 8.14 0.29 32.02
C ALA A 364 9.15 1.12 31.21
N LYS A 365 8.81 1.45 29.97
CA LYS A 365 9.58 2.34 29.09
C LYS A 365 9.25 3.82 29.27
N ALA A 366 8.34 4.17 30.18
CA ALA A 366 7.96 5.56 30.40
C ALA A 366 9.08 6.33 31.09
N VAL A 367 9.64 7.32 30.39
CA VAL A 367 10.71 8.17 30.89
C VAL A 367 10.15 9.12 31.96
N GLN A 368 10.80 9.17 33.12
CA GLN A 368 10.42 10.10 34.19
C GLN A 368 10.95 11.49 33.88
N LEU A 369 10.09 12.46 33.57
CA LEU A 369 10.51 13.85 33.34
C LEU A 369 10.65 14.61 34.66
N THR A 370 11.54 15.61 34.66
CA THR A 370 11.64 16.55 35.79
C THR A 370 10.37 17.40 35.90
N ALA A 371 10.14 18.02 37.07
CA ALA A 371 8.97 18.86 37.29
C ALA A 371 8.89 20.04 36.30
N SER A 372 10.04 20.64 35.95
CA SER A 372 10.11 21.75 34.99
C SER A 372 9.82 21.30 33.56
N GLN A 373 10.37 20.16 33.14
CA GLN A 373 10.10 19.57 31.82
C GLN A 373 8.62 19.19 31.69
N LEU A 374 8.04 18.55 32.71
CA LEU A 374 6.63 18.18 32.68
C LEU A 374 5.72 19.42 32.70
N ALA A 375 6.12 20.50 33.37
CA ALA A 375 5.38 21.76 33.40
C ALA A 375 5.39 22.52 32.06
N ALA A 376 6.37 22.24 31.17
CA ALA A 376 6.42 22.84 29.84
C ALA A 376 5.26 22.39 28.93
N PHE A 377 4.67 21.23 29.20
CA PHE A 377 3.51 20.72 28.45
C PHE A 377 2.20 21.25 29.00
N ALA A 378 1.35 21.79 28.11
CA ALA A 378 -0.02 22.15 28.46
C ALA A 378 -0.85 20.89 28.77
N ASN A 379 -1.80 21.00 29.69
CA ASN A 379 -2.70 19.90 30.04
C ASN A 379 -3.70 19.66 28.89
N GLY A 380 -3.72 18.44 28.36
CA GLY A 380 -4.60 18.02 27.26
C GLY A 380 -5.89 17.32 27.69
N GLY A 381 -6.02 16.99 28.98
CA GLY A 381 -7.14 16.21 29.54
C GLY A 381 -6.76 14.76 29.82
N SER A 382 -7.76 13.90 29.94
CA SER A 382 -7.60 12.46 30.16
C SER A 382 -7.54 11.71 28.82
N MET A 383 -6.68 10.70 28.75
CA MET A 383 -6.70 9.72 27.66
C MET A 383 -7.85 8.75 27.83
N THR A 384 -8.51 8.41 26.74
CA THR A 384 -9.50 7.33 26.66
C THR A 384 -9.27 6.52 25.39
N THR A 385 -9.75 5.28 25.36
CA THR A 385 -9.66 4.40 24.18
C THR A 385 -10.54 4.84 23.02
N TYR A 386 -11.48 5.76 23.23
CA TYR A 386 -12.35 6.27 22.19
C TYR A 386 -11.79 7.57 21.61
N VAL A 387 -11.32 7.55 20.36
CA VAL A 387 -10.57 8.64 19.74
C VAL A 387 -11.22 9.12 18.43
N PRO A 388 -11.13 10.42 18.11
CA PRO A 388 -11.65 10.97 16.86
C PRO A 388 -10.71 10.66 15.68
N GLY A 389 -11.25 10.51 14.48
CA GLY A 389 -10.49 10.51 13.24
C GLY A 389 -10.84 11.69 12.35
N ASP A 390 -10.84 11.47 11.04
CA ASP A 390 -11.17 12.50 10.06
C ASP A 390 -12.69 12.70 9.96
N GLY A 391 -13.13 13.95 9.83
CA GLY A 391 -14.55 14.30 9.76
C GLY A 391 -15.30 13.88 11.02
N SER A 392 -16.38 13.11 10.87
CA SER A 392 -17.18 12.57 11.97
C SER A 392 -16.78 11.14 12.38
N SER A 393 -15.71 10.58 11.82
CA SER A 393 -15.28 9.22 12.14
C SER A 393 -14.69 9.11 13.54
N THR A 394 -14.91 7.97 14.17
CA THR A 394 -14.40 7.68 15.51
C THR A 394 -13.88 6.26 15.59
N PHE A 395 -12.98 6.02 16.54
CA PHE A 395 -12.25 4.77 16.66
C PHE A 395 -12.22 4.33 18.11
N LEU A 396 -12.38 3.03 18.33
CA LEU A 396 -12.06 2.41 19.60
C LEU A 396 -10.69 1.73 19.48
N ILE A 397 -9.76 2.14 20.33
CA ILE A 397 -8.47 1.49 20.49
C ILE A 397 -8.62 0.40 21.54
N LYS A 398 -8.33 -0.85 21.15
CA LYS A 398 -8.43 -1.99 22.04
C LYS A 398 -7.40 -3.04 21.67
N ASP A 399 -6.71 -3.57 22.68
CA ASP A 399 -5.73 -4.65 22.56
C ASP A 399 -4.66 -4.36 21.48
N GLY A 400 -4.18 -3.10 21.43
CA GLY A 400 -3.17 -2.67 20.47
C GLY A 400 -3.66 -2.50 19.04
N THR A 401 -4.97 -2.53 18.79
CA THR A 401 -5.58 -2.33 17.46
C THR A 401 -6.46 -1.09 17.45
N LYS A 402 -6.51 -0.39 16.30
CA LYS A 402 -7.50 0.68 16.07
C LYS A 402 -8.68 0.11 15.29
N ARG A 403 -9.89 0.26 15.85
CA ARG A 403 -11.14 -0.26 15.29
C ARG A 403 -12.06 0.91 14.98
N GLU A 404 -12.38 1.10 13.72
CA GLU A 404 -13.30 2.16 13.32
C GLU A 404 -14.72 1.82 13.77
N VAL A 405 -15.45 2.83 14.28
CA VAL A 405 -16.83 2.69 14.71
C VAL A 405 -17.75 3.13 13.58
N LEU A 406 -18.62 2.22 13.12
CA LEU A 406 -19.57 2.52 12.05
C LEU A 406 -20.60 3.56 12.50
N ASP A 407 -21.32 3.28 13.59
CA ASP A 407 -22.34 4.16 14.17
C ASP A 407 -22.76 3.72 15.58
N GLN A 408 -23.66 4.50 16.22
CA GLN A 408 -24.15 4.20 17.57
C GLN A 408 -24.97 2.90 17.65
N ALA A 409 -25.68 2.53 16.57
CA ALA A 409 -26.41 1.27 16.51
C ALA A 409 -25.44 0.06 16.54
N SER A 410 -24.26 0.20 15.95
CA SER A 410 -23.19 -0.79 15.98
C SER A 410 -22.56 -0.93 17.35
N VAL A 411 -22.38 0.18 18.07
CA VAL A 411 -21.92 0.18 19.47
C VAL A 411 -22.91 -0.57 20.36
N GLN A 412 -24.21 -0.26 20.24
CA GLN A 412 -25.27 -0.91 20.99
C GLN A 412 -25.38 -2.41 20.66
N ALA A 413 -25.30 -2.77 19.37
CA ALA A 413 -25.34 -4.17 18.94
C ALA A 413 -24.13 -4.98 19.45
N ALA A 414 -22.98 -4.33 19.63
CA ALA A 414 -21.79 -4.93 20.22
C ALA A 414 -21.83 -4.97 21.76
N GLY A 415 -22.86 -4.41 22.41
CA GLY A 415 -22.96 -4.32 23.87
C GLY A 415 -21.86 -3.48 24.51
N LEU A 416 -21.30 -2.52 23.76
CA LEU A 416 -20.17 -1.71 24.21
C LEU A 416 -20.64 -0.40 24.87
N ALA A 417 -20.03 -0.06 26.00
CA ALA A 417 -20.10 1.28 26.57
C ALA A 417 -18.86 2.06 26.15
N LEU A 418 -19.03 3.10 25.32
CA LEU A 418 -17.92 3.94 24.90
C LEU A 418 -17.54 4.93 26.02
N PRO A 419 -16.24 5.08 26.33
CA PRO A 419 -15.79 6.13 27.22
C PRO A 419 -15.95 7.52 26.58
N ALA A 420 -15.70 8.58 27.36
CA ALA A 420 -15.66 9.94 26.82
C ALA A 420 -14.70 10.05 25.64
N LEU A 421 -15.06 10.81 24.60
CA LEU A 421 -14.22 10.98 23.42
C LEU A 421 -12.93 11.74 23.80
N SER A 422 -11.79 11.13 23.50
CA SER A 422 -10.47 11.74 23.66
C SER A 422 -10.30 12.94 22.73
N SER A 423 -9.50 13.93 23.14
CA SER A 423 -9.08 15.03 22.27
C SER A 423 -7.86 14.67 21.39
N VAL A 424 -7.25 13.50 21.61
CA VAL A 424 -6.13 12.99 20.82
C VAL A 424 -6.66 12.22 19.61
N PRO A 425 -6.36 12.65 18.37
CA PRO A 425 -6.88 12.00 17.17
C PRO A 425 -6.17 10.69 16.86
N VAL A 426 -6.84 9.79 16.13
CA VAL A 426 -6.34 8.45 15.75
C VAL A 426 -5.01 8.50 14.98
N LYS A 427 -4.72 9.60 14.28
CA LYS A 427 -3.45 9.82 13.57
C LYS A 427 -2.22 9.80 14.48
N ALA A 428 -2.39 10.11 15.78
CA ALA A 428 -1.35 9.96 16.80
C ALA A 428 -0.90 8.49 17.00
N PHE A 429 -1.72 7.55 16.51
CA PHE A 429 -1.56 6.10 16.65
C PHE A 429 -1.40 5.42 15.29
N LYS A 430 -0.66 6.07 14.38
CA LYS A 430 -0.42 5.56 13.01
C LYS A 430 0.17 4.14 12.98
N SER A 431 1.00 3.80 13.96
CA SER A 431 1.65 2.49 14.10
C SER A 431 0.71 1.37 14.54
N LEU A 432 -0.46 1.69 15.11
CA LEU A 432 -1.38 0.65 15.51
C LEU A 432 -1.96 -0.07 14.28
N PRO A 433 -1.93 -1.40 14.25
CA PRO A 433 -2.61 -2.17 13.21
C PRO A 433 -4.12 -1.92 13.24
N TRP A 434 -4.74 -2.10 12.09
CA TRP A 434 -6.19 -2.11 11.95
C TRP A 434 -6.77 -3.36 12.60
N GLY A 435 -7.79 -3.18 13.44
CA GLY A 435 -8.61 -4.25 13.97
C GLY A 435 -9.99 -4.27 13.31
N GLU A 436 -10.75 -5.35 13.51
CA GLU A 436 -12.11 -5.46 12.95
C GLU A 436 -12.97 -4.27 13.42
N PRO A 437 -13.66 -3.58 12.49
CA PRO A 437 -14.45 -2.41 12.82
C PRO A 437 -15.66 -2.79 13.69
N ILE A 438 -16.13 -1.84 14.49
CA ILE A 438 -17.36 -1.99 15.27
C ILE A 438 -18.53 -1.66 14.35
N ALA A 439 -19.04 -2.69 13.70
CA ALA A 439 -20.12 -2.60 12.72
C ALA A 439 -21.20 -3.64 13.01
N LYS A 440 -22.46 -3.21 13.04
CA LYS A 440 -23.61 -4.11 13.21
C LYS A 440 -23.76 -5.01 11.97
N ASN A 441 -23.98 -6.31 12.19
CA ASN A 441 -24.32 -7.24 11.11
C ASN A 441 -25.67 -6.90 10.45
N ASN A 442 -25.81 -7.30 9.19
CA ASN A 442 -26.96 -7.03 8.32
C ASN A 442 -27.20 -5.53 8.08
N SER A 443 -26.11 -4.77 7.95
CA SER A 443 -26.14 -3.32 7.70
C SER A 443 -25.75 -2.99 6.26
N LEU A 444 -26.45 -2.02 5.66
CA LEU A 444 -26.05 -1.34 4.42
C LEU A 444 -25.27 -0.08 4.78
N ILE A 445 -24.01 -0.02 4.35
CA ILE A 445 -23.07 1.05 4.70
C ILE A 445 -22.56 1.77 3.46
N THR A 446 -21.90 2.91 3.67
CA THR A 446 -21.13 3.62 2.64
C THR A 446 -19.66 3.62 3.03
N ASN A 447 -18.79 3.21 2.10
CA ASN A 447 -17.35 3.37 2.22
C ASN A 447 -17.02 4.86 2.04
N ARG A 448 -16.48 5.50 3.09
CA ARG A 448 -16.16 6.94 3.11
C ARG A 448 -15.07 7.31 2.10
N THR A 449 -14.14 6.41 1.84
CA THR A 449 -13.00 6.65 0.95
C THR A 449 -13.41 6.57 -0.52
N THR A 450 -14.28 5.63 -0.90
CA THR A 450 -14.65 5.38 -2.32
C THR A 450 -16.06 5.85 -2.69
N GLY A 451 -16.93 6.10 -1.72
CA GLY A 451 -18.36 6.35 -1.93
C GLY A 451 -19.17 5.09 -2.25
N ALA A 452 -18.54 3.91 -2.32
CA ALA A 452 -19.22 2.66 -2.66
C ALA A 452 -20.21 2.23 -1.56
N LYS A 453 -21.34 1.66 -1.97
CA LYS A 453 -22.28 1.00 -1.06
C LYS A 453 -21.80 -0.42 -0.77
N ALA A 454 -22.00 -0.91 0.45
CA ALA A 454 -21.55 -2.24 0.85
C ALA A 454 -22.45 -2.83 1.94
N LEU A 455 -22.44 -4.16 2.06
CA LEU A 455 -23.12 -4.89 3.12
C LEU A 455 -22.11 -5.36 4.17
N ILE A 456 -22.46 -5.22 5.44
CA ILE A 456 -21.80 -5.90 6.55
C ILE A 456 -22.65 -7.12 6.92
N VAL A 457 -22.17 -8.33 6.58
CA VAL A 457 -22.89 -9.58 6.83
C VAL A 457 -21.92 -10.62 7.35
N GLY A 458 -22.26 -11.31 8.43
CA GLY A 458 -21.39 -12.31 9.05
C GLY A 458 -20.02 -11.76 9.47
N GLY A 459 -19.96 -10.49 9.89
CA GLY A 459 -18.71 -9.81 10.24
C GLY A 459 -17.81 -9.47 9.05
N LYS A 460 -18.27 -9.65 7.81
CA LYS A 460 -17.51 -9.37 6.58
C LYS A 460 -18.11 -8.22 5.80
N TYR A 461 -17.24 -7.48 5.11
CA TYR A 461 -17.59 -6.40 4.19
C TYR A 461 -17.71 -6.93 2.77
N TYR A 462 -18.89 -6.74 2.16
CA TYR A 462 -19.18 -7.08 0.77
C TYR A 462 -19.55 -5.82 0.00
N GLU A 463 -18.63 -5.33 -0.83
CA GLU A 463 -18.91 -4.18 -1.68
C GLU A 463 -20.02 -4.51 -2.70
N LEU A 464 -20.97 -3.60 -2.90
CA LEU A 464 -21.96 -3.73 -3.94
C LEU A 464 -21.37 -3.25 -5.26
N ASN A 465 -21.49 -4.06 -6.32
CA ASN A 465 -21.19 -3.55 -7.66
C ASN A 465 -22.07 -2.32 -7.95
N ALA A 466 -21.48 -1.25 -8.49
CA ALA A 466 -22.17 0.02 -8.68
C ALA A 466 -23.48 -0.09 -9.49
N ARG A 467 -23.49 -0.92 -10.53
CA ARG A 467 -24.69 -1.15 -11.36
C ARG A 467 -25.73 -1.97 -10.61
N THR A 468 -25.30 -3.00 -9.89
CA THR A 468 -26.19 -3.78 -8.99
C THR A 468 -26.82 -2.89 -7.91
N ALA A 469 -26.06 -1.97 -7.32
CA ALA A 469 -26.56 -1.01 -6.33
C ALA A 469 -27.50 0.06 -6.91
N THR A 470 -27.45 0.32 -8.22
CA THR A 470 -28.41 1.21 -8.91
C THR A 470 -29.72 0.48 -9.20
N ASP A 471 -29.64 -0.77 -9.63
CA ASP A 471 -30.82 -1.56 -10.01
C ASP A 471 -31.62 -2.08 -8.81
N ILE A 472 -30.96 -2.27 -7.66
CA ILE A 472 -31.53 -2.93 -6.49
C ILE A 472 -31.31 -2.04 -5.27
N ASP A 473 -32.40 -1.60 -4.67
CA ASP A 473 -32.36 -0.96 -3.36
C ASP A 473 -32.20 -2.01 -2.27
N PHE A 474 -30.99 -2.20 -1.76
CA PHE A 474 -30.72 -3.16 -0.67
C PHE A 474 -31.22 -2.66 0.70
N SER A 475 -31.62 -1.38 0.84
CA SER A 475 -32.09 -0.84 2.13
C SER A 475 -33.41 -1.45 2.59
N GLN A 476 -34.16 -2.05 1.67
CA GLN A 476 -35.39 -2.76 1.97
C GLN A 476 -35.17 -4.07 2.78
N TRP A 477 -33.96 -4.63 2.75
CA TRP A 477 -33.63 -5.86 3.48
C TRP A 477 -32.50 -5.69 4.50
N PHE A 478 -31.60 -4.72 4.30
CA PHE A 478 -30.46 -4.46 5.16
C PHE A 478 -30.60 -3.10 5.87
N GLY A 479 -30.31 -3.06 7.16
CA GLY A 479 -30.48 -1.84 7.97
C GLY A 479 -29.55 -0.72 7.49
N LEU A 480 -30.10 0.46 7.22
CA LEU A 480 -29.30 1.63 6.85
C LEU A 480 -28.43 2.09 8.02
N SER A 481 -27.12 2.17 7.78
CA SER A 481 -26.18 2.79 8.71
C SER A 481 -26.24 4.31 8.65
N SER A 482 -26.16 4.97 9.81
CA SER A 482 -26.04 6.44 9.90
C SER A 482 -24.62 6.94 9.72
N GLY A 483 -23.62 6.05 9.81
CA GLY A 483 -22.21 6.39 9.64
C GLY A 483 -21.54 5.66 8.48
N THR A 484 -20.22 5.77 8.43
CA THR A 484 -19.39 5.32 7.31
C THR A 484 -18.09 4.69 7.82
N LEU A 485 -17.51 3.79 7.02
CA LEU A 485 -16.18 3.21 7.30
C LEU A 485 -15.21 3.57 6.18
N SER A 486 -13.93 3.71 6.48
CA SER A 486 -12.89 3.92 5.45
C SER A 486 -12.50 2.60 4.77
N SER A 487 -11.86 2.68 3.61
CA SER A 487 -11.29 1.51 2.93
C SER A 487 -10.27 0.76 3.80
N GLU A 488 -9.48 1.48 4.58
CA GLU A 488 -8.52 0.92 5.53
C GLU A 488 -9.24 0.26 6.72
N GLY A 489 -10.30 0.90 7.23
CA GLY A 489 -11.12 0.37 8.33
C GLY A 489 -11.80 -0.96 8.00
N VAL A 490 -12.26 -1.14 6.77
CA VAL A 490 -12.88 -2.40 6.32
C VAL A 490 -11.87 -3.42 5.79
N SER A 491 -10.60 -3.05 5.62
CA SER A 491 -9.60 -3.90 4.95
C SER A 491 -9.45 -5.28 5.59
N VAL A 492 -9.54 -5.35 6.92
CA VAL A 492 -9.41 -6.58 7.71
C VAL A 492 -10.62 -7.51 7.60
N ILE A 493 -11.78 -6.98 7.19
CA ILE A 493 -13.03 -7.75 7.02
C ILE A 493 -13.49 -7.83 5.56
N ASN A 494 -12.74 -7.31 4.60
CA ASN A 494 -13.13 -7.26 3.19
C ASN A 494 -13.18 -8.68 2.59
N SER A 495 -14.33 -9.05 2.03
CA SER A 495 -14.52 -10.35 1.38
C SER A 495 -13.80 -10.48 0.04
N LEU A 496 -13.37 -9.34 -0.54
CA LEU A 496 -12.83 -9.20 -1.90
C LEU A 496 -13.76 -9.74 -3.01
N THR A 497 -15.00 -10.07 -2.65
CA THR A 497 -15.99 -10.69 -3.52
C THR A 497 -17.23 -9.80 -3.55
N PRO A 498 -17.34 -8.90 -4.54
CA PRO A 498 -18.43 -7.94 -4.56
C PRO A 498 -19.77 -8.63 -4.83
N VAL A 499 -20.82 -8.10 -4.22
CA VAL A 499 -22.19 -8.51 -4.51
C VAL A 499 -22.53 -8.06 -5.92
N ARG A 500 -23.00 -9.02 -6.72
CA ARG A 500 -23.48 -8.81 -8.08
C ARG A 500 -24.88 -9.38 -8.23
N THR A 501 -25.56 -8.96 -9.28
CA THR A 501 -26.97 -9.28 -9.55
C THR A 501 -27.19 -10.76 -9.81
N ILE A 502 -26.26 -11.43 -10.51
CA ILE A 502 -26.18 -12.90 -10.55
C ILE A 502 -25.11 -13.32 -9.54
N ALA A 503 -25.48 -14.11 -8.54
CA ALA A 503 -24.56 -14.58 -7.51
C ALA A 503 -24.92 -15.99 -7.05
N ALA A 504 -23.94 -16.72 -6.52
CA ALA A 504 -24.12 -18.06 -5.98
C ALA A 504 -23.89 -18.11 -4.47
N ASN A 505 -24.58 -19.01 -3.80
CA ASN A 505 -24.36 -19.29 -2.38
C ASN A 505 -23.23 -20.33 -2.18
N SER A 506 -22.96 -20.71 -0.93
CA SER A 506 -21.88 -21.65 -0.59
C SER A 506 -22.06 -23.05 -1.22
N ASN A 507 -23.31 -23.44 -1.49
CA ASN A 507 -23.69 -24.71 -2.10
C ASN A 507 -23.66 -24.68 -3.64
N GLY A 508 -23.24 -23.57 -4.26
CA GLY A 508 -23.25 -23.39 -5.71
C GLY A 508 -24.63 -23.10 -6.31
N GLN A 509 -25.68 -22.97 -5.49
CA GLN A 509 -26.99 -22.55 -5.98
C GLN A 509 -26.95 -21.07 -6.37
N ALA A 510 -27.17 -20.80 -7.65
CA ALA A 510 -27.20 -19.45 -8.18
C ALA A 510 -28.58 -18.80 -8.10
N TYR A 511 -28.57 -17.48 -7.92
CA TYR A 511 -29.75 -16.63 -7.85
C TYR A 511 -29.57 -15.38 -8.74
N LEU A 512 -30.67 -14.94 -9.32
CA LEU A 512 -30.84 -13.61 -9.86
C LEU A 512 -31.44 -12.72 -8.77
N LEU A 513 -30.67 -11.76 -8.27
CA LEU A 513 -31.13 -10.71 -7.38
C LEU A 513 -31.87 -9.66 -8.21
N GLY A 514 -33.00 -9.16 -7.73
CA GLY A 514 -33.78 -8.12 -8.37
C GLY A 514 -34.54 -7.27 -7.36
N PRO A 515 -35.30 -6.25 -7.82
CA PRO A 515 -35.92 -5.26 -6.93
C PRO A 515 -36.87 -5.83 -5.87
N THR A 516 -37.45 -7.01 -6.11
CA THR A 516 -38.44 -7.65 -5.22
C THR A 516 -37.92 -8.86 -4.46
N GLY A 517 -36.67 -9.27 -4.68
CA GLY A 517 -36.07 -10.43 -4.01
C GLY A 517 -35.11 -11.21 -4.91
N LYS A 518 -34.88 -12.47 -4.56
CA LYS A 518 -34.01 -13.42 -5.29
C LYS A 518 -34.83 -14.48 -6.03
N ARG A 519 -34.51 -14.72 -7.29
CA ARG A 519 -35.08 -15.78 -8.13
C ARG A 519 -34.02 -16.85 -8.38
N LYS A 520 -34.38 -18.14 -8.24
CA LYS A 520 -33.43 -19.25 -8.49
C LYS A 520 -33.01 -19.31 -9.96
N ILE A 521 -31.79 -19.78 -10.22
CA ILE A 521 -31.27 -20.10 -11.55
C ILE A 521 -30.98 -21.62 -11.61
N ALA A 522 -31.51 -22.32 -12.61
CA ALA A 522 -31.38 -23.78 -12.70
C ALA A 522 -30.02 -24.27 -13.23
N ASN A 523 -29.40 -23.50 -14.13
CA ASN A 523 -28.07 -23.76 -14.70
C ASN A 523 -27.40 -22.41 -14.98
N VAL A 524 -26.51 -21.99 -14.09
CA VAL A 524 -25.94 -20.64 -14.14
C VAL A 524 -24.96 -20.50 -15.29
N GLU A 525 -24.20 -21.54 -15.61
CA GLU A 525 -23.20 -21.55 -16.69
C GLU A 525 -23.84 -21.36 -18.06
N ALA A 526 -25.13 -21.73 -18.22
CA ALA A 526 -25.88 -21.46 -19.43
C ALA A 526 -26.32 -19.99 -19.56
N ILE A 527 -26.35 -19.23 -18.46
CA ILE A 527 -26.78 -17.83 -18.38
C ILE A 527 -25.58 -16.86 -18.28
N SER A 528 -24.63 -17.11 -17.38
CA SER A 528 -23.49 -16.24 -17.09
C SER A 528 -22.30 -17.06 -16.58
N LEU A 529 -21.09 -16.68 -16.99
CA LEU A 529 -19.84 -17.19 -16.42
C LEU A 529 -19.37 -16.39 -15.19
N ILE A 530 -20.11 -15.35 -14.80
CA ILE A 530 -19.77 -14.42 -13.72
C ILE A 530 -20.84 -14.53 -12.64
N ALA A 531 -20.66 -15.45 -11.70
CA ALA A 531 -21.52 -15.64 -10.54
C ALA A 531 -20.66 -15.75 -9.27
N PRO A 532 -20.28 -14.62 -8.62
CA PRO A 532 -19.48 -14.67 -7.40
C PRO A 532 -20.16 -15.49 -6.31
N ALA A 533 -19.36 -16.26 -5.57
CA ALA A 533 -19.80 -17.00 -4.39
C ALA A 533 -19.88 -16.05 -3.19
N LEU A 534 -21.08 -15.86 -2.65
CA LEU A 534 -21.36 -14.99 -1.51
C LEU A 534 -21.77 -15.82 -0.28
N ALA A 535 -21.69 -15.22 0.90
CA ALA A 535 -22.12 -15.89 2.13
C ALA A 535 -23.63 -16.16 2.12
N ASP A 536 -24.04 -17.32 2.65
CA ASP A 536 -25.44 -17.74 2.71
C ASP A 536 -26.32 -16.72 3.45
N ALA A 537 -25.77 -16.10 4.51
CA ALA A 537 -26.45 -15.06 5.29
C ALA A 537 -26.87 -13.83 4.45
N ILE A 538 -26.22 -13.55 3.31
CA ILE A 538 -26.70 -12.49 2.39
C ILE A 538 -28.00 -12.94 1.74
N PHE A 539 -28.06 -14.19 1.30
CA PHE A 539 -29.26 -14.73 0.66
C PHE A 539 -30.37 -14.89 1.69
N ASP A 540 -30.12 -15.34 2.91
CA ASP A 540 -31.15 -15.59 3.94
C ASP A 540 -32.00 -14.35 4.25
N VAL A 541 -31.40 -13.16 4.15
CA VAL A 541 -32.08 -11.87 4.37
C VAL A 541 -32.90 -11.42 3.15
N ILE A 542 -32.56 -11.88 1.94
CA ILE A 542 -33.26 -11.52 0.70
C ILE A 542 -34.39 -12.54 0.44
N PRO A 543 -35.65 -12.11 0.34
CA PRO A 543 -36.79 -13.02 0.14
C PRO A 543 -36.76 -13.69 -1.23
N ASN A 544 -37.27 -14.92 -1.31
CA ASN A 544 -37.49 -15.58 -2.60
C ASN A 544 -38.64 -14.91 -3.36
N THR A 545 -38.52 -14.77 -4.68
CA THR A 545 -39.66 -14.42 -5.52
C THR A 545 -40.52 -15.65 -5.82
N ASN A 546 -41.80 -15.44 -6.16
CA ASN A 546 -42.71 -16.50 -6.60
C ASN A 546 -42.49 -16.90 -8.09
N GLN A 547 -41.40 -16.46 -8.70
CA GLN A 547 -41.12 -16.73 -10.11
C GLN A 547 -40.42 -18.08 -10.26
N GLU A 548 -40.81 -18.86 -11.27
CA GLU A 548 -40.14 -20.11 -11.65
C GLU A 548 -38.64 -19.90 -11.92
N PRO A 549 -37.77 -20.89 -11.65
CA PRO A 549 -36.34 -20.74 -11.87
C PRO A 549 -35.99 -20.26 -13.29
N LEU A 550 -35.12 -19.25 -13.38
CA LEU A 550 -34.65 -18.75 -14.67
C LEU A 550 -33.78 -19.83 -15.33
N THR A 551 -34.18 -20.28 -16.51
CA THR A 551 -33.59 -21.44 -17.19
C THR A 551 -33.28 -21.09 -18.65
N ALA A 552 -32.02 -21.21 -19.06
CA ALA A 552 -31.61 -21.01 -20.45
C ALA A 552 -31.84 -22.28 -21.30
N PRO A 553 -32.13 -22.16 -22.63
CA PRO A 553 -32.20 -20.91 -23.39
C PRO A 553 -33.47 -20.10 -23.07
N VAL A 554 -33.34 -18.78 -22.96
CA VAL A 554 -34.44 -17.88 -22.58
C VAL A 554 -34.40 -16.57 -23.34
N LEU A 555 -35.57 -15.95 -23.57
CA LEU A 555 -35.66 -14.59 -24.08
C LEU A 555 -35.73 -13.62 -22.91
N ALA A 556 -34.86 -12.62 -22.91
CA ALA A 556 -34.83 -11.63 -21.86
C ALA A 556 -34.69 -10.21 -22.40
N LYS A 557 -35.20 -9.24 -21.64
CA LYS A 557 -35.00 -7.80 -21.82
C LYS A 557 -34.74 -7.14 -20.46
N THR A 558 -34.34 -5.88 -20.47
CA THR A 558 -34.35 -5.04 -19.27
C THR A 558 -35.61 -4.19 -19.23
N ALA A 559 -35.90 -3.54 -18.11
CA ALA A 559 -37.04 -2.62 -18.01
C ALA A 559 -36.86 -1.40 -18.93
N ASP A 560 -35.62 -0.89 -19.03
CA ASP A 560 -35.29 0.36 -19.73
C ASP A 560 -34.90 0.15 -21.21
N ASP A 561 -34.70 -1.10 -21.65
CA ASP A 561 -34.34 -1.45 -23.03
C ASP A 561 -35.41 -2.36 -23.66
N PRO A 562 -36.12 -1.91 -24.72
CA PRO A 562 -37.10 -2.75 -25.41
C PRO A 562 -36.46 -3.88 -26.23
N MET A 563 -35.14 -3.88 -26.41
CA MET A 563 -34.43 -4.91 -27.16
C MET A 563 -34.48 -6.26 -26.44
N VAL A 564 -34.86 -7.29 -27.20
CA VAL A 564 -35.00 -8.65 -26.67
C VAL A 564 -33.80 -9.48 -27.11
N TYR A 565 -33.15 -10.10 -26.13
CA TYR A 565 -31.99 -10.93 -26.32
C TYR A 565 -32.34 -12.40 -26.07
N LEU A 566 -31.75 -13.28 -26.87
CA LEU A 566 -31.68 -14.70 -26.56
C LEU A 566 -30.47 -14.92 -25.66
N ILE A 567 -30.69 -15.49 -24.47
CA ILE A 567 -29.65 -15.92 -23.56
C ILE A 567 -29.43 -17.41 -23.70
N ARG A 568 -28.21 -17.81 -24.06
CA ARG A 568 -27.77 -19.21 -24.21
C ARG A 568 -26.26 -19.25 -24.13
N ALA A 569 -25.71 -20.32 -23.55
CA ALA A 569 -24.27 -20.58 -23.50
C ALA A 569 -23.49 -19.36 -22.97
N ALA A 570 -24.01 -18.77 -21.88
CA ALA A 570 -23.49 -17.56 -21.23
C ALA A 570 -23.43 -16.30 -22.11
N GLN A 571 -24.12 -16.29 -23.26
CA GLN A 571 -24.16 -15.16 -24.17
C GLN A 571 -25.57 -14.61 -24.29
N ARG A 572 -25.69 -13.28 -24.33
CA ARG A 572 -26.91 -12.58 -24.76
C ARG A 572 -26.71 -12.11 -26.20
N ARG A 573 -27.60 -12.55 -27.08
CA ARG A 573 -27.57 -12.23 -28.52
C ARG A 573 -28.85 -11.52 -28.92
N LEU A 574 -28.74 -10.35 -29.54
CA LEU A 574 -29.90 -9.57 -29.98
C LEU A 574 -30.78 -10.39 -30.94
N THR A 575 -32.08 -10.49 -30.67
CA THR A 575 -33.04 -11.13 -31.58
C THR A 575 -33.55 -10.13 -32.62
N ILE A 576 -33.62 -10.56 -33.88
CA ILE A 576 -33.91 -9.64 -35.00
C ILE A 576 -35.41 -9.31 -35.14
N SER A 577 -36.29 -10.26 -34.86
CA SER A 577 -37.74 -10.07 -35.03
C SER A 577 -38.55 -10.94 -34.08
N ALA A 578 -39.81 -10.58 -33.86
CA ALA A 578 -40.73 -11.41 -33.08
C ALA A 578 -40.94 -12.80 -33.72
N ALA A 579 -40.92 -12.89 -35.05
CA ALA A 579 -41.04 -14.17 -35.76
C ALA A 579 -39.81 -15.08 -35.55
N ASP A 580 -38.62 -14.51 -35.38
CA ASP A 580 -37.40 -15.30 -35.14
C ASP A 580 -37.44 -15.99 -33.77
N ARG A 581 -38.04 -15.32 -32.77
CA ARG A 581 -38.13 -15.80 -31.39
C ARG A 581 -38.85 -17.15 -31.26
N LEU A 582 -39.77 -17.44 -32.18
CA LEU A 582 -40.53 -18.69 -32.21
C LEU A 582 -39.72 -19.89 -32.75
N LYS A 583 -38.53 -19.65 -33.31
CA LYS A 583 -37.74 -20.66 -34.05
C LYS A 583 -36.45 -21.07 -33.33
N PHE A 584 -36.22 -20.60 -32.11
CA PHE A 584 -35.02 -20.93 -31.33
C PHE A 584 -35.13 -22.21 -30.49
N GLY A 585 -36.22 -22.96 -30.63
CA GLY A 585 -36.44 -24.21 -29.88
C GLY A 585 -36.57 -23.98 -28.37
N LEU A 586 -37.26 -22.91 -27.97
CA LEU A 586 -37.45 -22.56 -26.57
C LEU A 586 -38.60 -23.36 -25.98
N THR A 587 -38.48 -23.75 -24.72
CA THR A 587 -39.58 -24.38 -23.94
C THR A 587 -40.68 -23.36 -23.59
N SER A 588 -40.32 -22.08 -23.48
CA SER A 588 -41.23 -20.96 -23.28
C SER A 588 -40.85 -19.79 -24.18
N THR A 589 -41.83 -19.13 -24.78
CA THR A 589 -41.65 -17.92 -25.59
C THR A 589 -41.88 -16.63 -24.80
N ALA A 590 -42.14 -16.73 -23.49
CA ALA A 590 -42.27 -15.57 -22.62
C ALA A 590 -40.94 -14.78 -22.57
N ILE A 591 -41.04 -13.45 -22.62
CA ILE A 591 -39.88 -12.57 -22.52
C ILE A 591 -39.71 -12.20 -21.05
N GLU A 592 -38.64 -12.71 -20.45
CA GLU A 592 -38.28 -12.42 -19.07
C GLU A 592 -37.74 -10.98 -18.94
N THR A 593 -38.17 -10.26 -17.91
CA THR A 593 -37.58 -8.95 -17.58
C THR A 593 -36.58 -9.14 -16.44
N VAL A 594 -35.32 -8.78 -16.69
CA VAL A 594 -34.23 -8.90 -15.72
C VAL A 594 -33.57 -7.54 -15.47
N PRO A 595 -32.89 -7.33 -14.33
CA PRO A 595 -32.16 -6.08 -14.08
C PRO A 595 -31.05 -5.84 -15.11
N ALA A 596 -30.76 -4.56 -15.41
CA ALA A 596 -29.74 -4.19 -16.40
C ALA A 596 -28.32 -4.62 -15.99
N SER A 597 -28.03 -4.59 -14.71
CA SER A 597 -26.80 -5.10 -14.09
C SER A 597 -26.61 -6.61 -14.27
N ALA A 598 -27.69 -7.39 -14.43
CA ALA A 598 -27.57 -8.81 -14.80
C ALA A 598 -27.03 -8.96 -16.23
N PHE A 599 -27.47 -8.10 -17.16
CA PHE A 599 -26.96 -8.06 -18.53
C PHE A 599 -25.47 -7.69 -18.60
N ASP A 600 -24.95 -6.93 -17.64
CA ASP A 600 -23.51 -6.63 -17.53
C ASP A 600 -22.68 -7.87 -17.14
N GLN A 601 -23.33 -8.90 -16.57
CA GLN A 601 -22.71 -10.19 -16.23
C GLN A 601 -22.87 -11.25 -17.33
N ILE A 602 -23.63 -10.96 -18.40
CA ILE A 602 -23.87 -11.90 -19.50
C ILE A 602 -23.15 -11.37 -20.74
N THR A 603 -22.29 -12.19 -21.34
CA THR A 603 -21.45 -11.76 -22.46
C THR A 603 -22.33 -11.32 -23.63
N LEU A 604 -22.19 -10.06 -24.05
CA LEU A 604 -22.85 -9.57 -25.26
C LEU A 604 -22.15 -10.20 -26.48
N ALA A 605 -22.92 -10.89 -27.30
CA ALA A 605 -22.45 -11.47 -28.55
C ALA A 605 -23.25 -10.94 -29.73
N ASP A 606 -22.75 -11.21 -30.93
CA ASP A 606 -23.38 -10.81 -32.18
C ASP A 606 -24.84 -11.29 -32.27
N ALA A 607 -25.66 -10.53 -32.98
CA ALA A 607 -27.08 -10.82 -33.13
C ALA A 607 -27.36 -12.25 -33.61
N VAL A 608 -28.53 -12.76 -33.24
CA VAL A 608 -28.98 -14.11 -33.59
C VAL A 608 -30.15 -14.06 -34.54
N ILE A 609 -30.01 -14.81 -35.63
CA ILE A 609 -31.05 -15.02 -36.63
C ILE A 609 -31.62 -16.42 -36.44
N ALA A 610 -32.93 -16.56 -36.61
CA ALA A 610 -33.61 -17.84 -36.53
C ALA A 610 -33.00 -18.91 -37.47
N PRO A 611 -32.74 -20.14 -36.98
CA PRO A 611 -32.47 -21.29 -37.82
C PRO A 611 -33.57 -21.47 -38.88
N GLY A 612 -33.18 -21.86 -40.09
CA GLY A 612 -34.07 -21.98 -41.25
C GLY A 612 -34.43 -20.66 -41.94
N ALA A 613 -33.96 -19.50 -41.46
CA ALA A 613 -34.22 -18.22 -42.12
C ALA A 613 -33.44 -18.09 -43.44
N PHE A 614 -34.11 -17.67 -44.51
CA PHE A 614 -33.47 -17.28 -45.77
C PHE A 614 -33.22 -15.78 -45.80
N VAL A 615 -31.95 -15.37 -45.89
CA VAL A 615 -31.52 -13.99 -45.65
C VAL A 615 -30.46 -13.52 -46.63
N LYS A 616 -30.27 -12.20 -46.72
CA LYS A 616 -29.13 -11.56 -47.38
C LYS A 616 -28.71 -10.30 -46.64
N ALA A 617 -27.44 -9.92 -46.76
CA ALA A 617 -27.01 -8.59 -46.31
C ALA A 617 -27.64 -7.52 -47.22
N ASN A 618 -27.93 -6.35 -46.66
CA ASN A 618 -28.40 -5.19 -47.43
C ASN A 618 -27.40 -4.89 -48.56
N ASN A 619 -27.92 -4.67 -49.77
CA ASN A 619 -27.15 -4.39 -50.98
C ASN A 619 -26.18 -5.50 -51.42
N ALA A 620 -26.25 -6.71 -50.84
CA ALA A 620 -25.48 -7.86 -51.29
C ALA A 620 -26.30 -8.78 -52.21
N ALA A 621 -25.63 -9.38 -53.20
CA ALA A 621 -26.23 -10.37 -54.10
C ALA A 621 -26.28 -11.77 -53.48
N THR A 622 -25.32 -12.11 -52.61
CA THR A 622 -25.22 -13.43 -51.97
C THR A 622 -26.33 -13.65 -50.95
N THR A 623 -27.01 -14.78 -51.05
CA THR A 623 -28.07 -15.20 -50.12
C THR A 623 -27.62 -16.37 -49.26
N TYR A 624 -28.20 -16.49 -48.06
CA TYR A 624 -27.83 -17.49 -47.07
C TYR A 624 -29.05 -18.18 -46.48
N LEU A 625 -28.94 -19.49 -46.24
CA LEU A 625 -29.83 -20.24 -45.35
C LEU A 625 -29.15 -20.31 -43.98
N ILE A 626 -29.78 -19.71 -42.95
CA ILE A 626 -29.28 -19.77 -41.59
C ILE A 626 -29.47 -21.19 -41.05
N ASP A 627 -28.38 -21.77 -40.56
CA ASP A 627 -28.33 -23.14 -40.13
C ASP A 627 -27.77 -23.25 -38.70
N GLY A 628 -28.67 -23.47 -37.75
CA GLY A 628 -28.37 -23.37 -36.32
C GLY A 628 -27.96 -21.95 -35.90
N PHE A 629 -27.16 -21.86 -34.84
CA PHE A 629 -26.81 -20.58 -34.22
C PHE A 629 -25.54 -19.91 -34.77
N ASN A 630 -24.69 -20.67 -35.48
CA ASN A 630 -23.32 -20.26 -35.82
C ASN A 630 -22.94 -20.49 -37.30
N ARG A 631 -23.81 -21.09 -38.13
CA ARG A 631 -23.52 -21.39 -39.55
C ARG A 631 -24.57 -20.77 -40.47
N ALA A 632 -24.12 -20.22 -41.59
CA ALA A 632 -24.97 -19.69 -42.65
C ALA A 632 -24.53 -20.33 -43.96
N LEU A 633 -25.36 -21.21 -44.52
CA LEU A 633 -25.03 -21.89 -45.77
C LEU A 633 -25.26 -20.95 -46.94
N VAL A 634 -24.25 -20.79 -47.80
CA VAL A 634 -24.36 -19.97 -49.02
C VAL A 634 -25.34 -20.64 -49.99
N VAL A 635 -26.31 -19.87 -50.47
CA VAL A 635 -27.23 -20.30 -51.52
C VAL A 635 -26.82 -19.56 -52.79
N SER A 636 -26.16 -20.26 -53.71
CA SER A 636 -25.39 -19.63 -54.80
C SER A 636 -26.25 -19.13 -55.95
N THR A 637 -27.47 -19.64 -56.13
CA THR A 637 -28.34 -19.25 -57.25
C THR A 637 -29.82 -19.19 -56.86
N ALA A 638 -30.62 -18.42 -57.61
CA ALA A 638 -32.08 -18.37 -57.44
C ALA A 638 -32.75 -19.73 -57.68
N SER A 639 -32.24 -20.52 -58.64
CA SER A 639 -32.71 -21.89 -58.90
C SER A 639 -32.44 -22.82 -57.73
N GLN A 640 -31.29 -22.66 -57.04
CA GLN A 640 -31.01 -23.38 -55.80
C GLN A 640 -32.01 -23.01 -54.71
N ALA A 641 -32.25 -21.72 -54.49
CA ALA A 641 -33.21 -21.23 -53.51
C ALA A 641 -34.60 -21.87 -53.74
N LYS A 642 -35.09 -21.86 -54.98
CA LYS A 642 -36.35 -22.51 -55.37
C LYS A 642 -36.36 -24.02 -55.08
N THR A 643 -35.26 -24.71 -55.36
CA THR A 643 -35.12 -26.16 -55.09
C THR A 643 -35.27 -26.45 -53.59
N LEU A 644 -34.68 -25.60 -52.74
CA LEU A 644 -34.73 -25.70 -51.27
C LEU A 644 -36.04 -25.16 -50.67
N GLY A 645 -36.98 -24.67 -51.48
CA GLY A 645 -38.25 -24.11 -51.01
C GLY A 645 -38.11 -22.70 -50.43
N LEU A 646 -36.99 -22.03 -50.71
CA LEU A 646 -36.68 -20.69 -50.25
C LEU A 646 -37.14 -19.68 -51.30
N THR A 647 -38.03 -18.77 -50.91
CA THR A 647 -38.67 -17.82 -51.85
C THR A 647 -38.00 -16.46 -51.81
N LYS A 648 -38.30 -15.62 -50.81
CA LYS A 648 -37.81 -14.24 -50.70
C LYS A 648 -36.80 -14.11 -49.55
N PRO A 649 -35.54 -13.75 -49.82
CA PRO A 649 -34.56 -13.56 -48.75
C PRO A 649 -34.88 -12.28 -47.98
N ARG A 650 -34.91 -12.36 -46.65
CA ARG A 650 -35.02 -11.19 -45.77
C ARG A 650 -33.72 -10.39 -45.81
N ALA A 651 -33.82 -9.10 -46.12
CA ALA A 651 -32.67 -8.20 -46.09
C ALA A 651 -32.34 -7.82 -44.64
N LEU A 652 -31.06 -7.97 -44.26
CA LEU A 652 -30.55 -7.71 -42.93
C LEU A 652 -29.36 -6.76 -42.98
N LYS A 653 -29.11 -6.04 -41.88
CA LYS A 653 -27.89 -5.25 -41.77
C LYS A 653 -26.65 -6.18 -41.82
N PRO A 654 -25.58 -5.83 -42.54
CA PRO A 654 -24.42 -6.71 -42.73
C PRO A 654 -23.80 -7.25 -41.43
N GLU A 655 -23.82 -6.45 -40.36
CA GLU A 655 -23.27 -6.82 -39.05
C GLU A 655 -23.97 -8.04 -38.41
N TYR A 656 -25.26 -8.27 -38.68
CA TYR A 656 -26.00 -9.40 -38.11
C TYR A 656 -25.54 -10.76 -38.65
N LEU A 657 -24.86 -10.77 -39.80
CA LEU A 657 -24.30 -11.99 -40.38
C LEU A 657 -22.84 -12.21 -40.02
N LYS A 658 -22.19 -11.29 -39.28
CA LYS A 658 -20.74 -11.33 -39.02
C LYS A 658 -20.29 -12.62 -38.34
N ALA A 659 -21.00 -13.05 -37.29
CA ALA A 659 -20.68 -14.23 -36.50
C ALA A 659 -20.85 -15.57 -37.20
N TYR A 660 -21.60 -15.60 -38.30
CA TYR A 660 -21.95 -16.85 -38.96
C TYR A 660 -20.81 -17.31 -39.87
N ASN A 661 -20.44 -18.59 -39.74
CA ASN A 661 -19.52 -19.25 -40.65
C ASN A 661 -20.22 -19.49 -42.01
N LYS A 662 -19.61 -18.95 -43.08
CA LYS A 662 -20.16 -18.92 -44.45
C LYS A 662 -19.36 -19.79 -45.44
N LYS A 663 -18.53 -20.71 -44.96
CA LYS A 663 -17.66 -21.54 -45.81
C LYS A 663 -18.41 -22.66 -46.55
N ALA A 664 -19.55 -23.08 -46.04
CA ALA A 664 -20.32 -24.20 -46.59
C ALA A 664 -21.44 -23.70 -47.51
N ASN A 665 -21.68 -24.43 -48.59
CA ASN A 665 -22.74 -24.13 -49.55
C ASN A 665 -23.94 -25.06 -49.34
N ALA A 666 -25.14 -24.54 -49.57
CA ALA A 666 -26.38 -25.32 -49.65
C ALA A 666 -26.66 -25.83 -51.07
N ASP A 667 -25.64 -25.93 -51.93
CA ASP A 667 -25.80 -26.28 -53.35
C ASP A 667 -25.80 -27.80 -53.63
N GLY A 668 -25.55 -28.62 -52.60
CA GLY A 668 -25.64 -30.08 -52.67
C GLY A 668 -27.06 -30.59 -52.95
N VAL A 669 -27.15 -31.87 -53.32
CA VAL A 669 -28.43 -32.57 -53.52
C VAL A 669 -28.83 -33.47 -52.35
N LYS A 670 -27.95 -33.66 -51.36
CA LYS A 670 -28.20 -34.46 -50.16
C LYS A 670 -27.99 -33.62 -48.92
N PHE A 671 -28.99 -33.65 -48.04
CA PHE A 671 -28.95 -33.05 -46.71
C PHE A 671 -29.24 -34.14 -45.70
N SER A 672 -28.87 -33.92 -44.44
CA SER A 672 -29.36 -34.80 -43.37
C SER A 672 -29.93 -34.00 -42.22
N CYS A 673 -30.98 -34.58 -41.62
CA CYS A 673 -31.56 -34.16 -40.37
C CYS A 673 -31.41 -35.33 -39.41
N GLU A 674 -30.44 -35.23 -38.50
CA GLU A 674 -30.00 -36.35 -37.67
C GLU A 674 -29.61 -37.57 -38.54
N ALA A 675 -30.27 -38.71 -38.38
CA ALA A 675 -30.02 -39.93 -39.14
C ALA A 675 -30.75 -39.99 -40.50
N GLU A 676 -31.69 -39.08 -40.75
CA GLU A 676 -32.52 -39.07 -41.95
C GLU A 676 -31.83 -38.33 -43.10
N VAL A 677 -31.76 -38.95 -44.29
CA VAL A 677 -31.22 -38.32 -45.50
C VAL A 677 -32.35 -37.72 -46.33
N LEU A 678 -32.16 -36.46 -46.73
CA LEU A 678 -33.14 -35.65 -47.44
C LEU A 678 -32.62 -35.17 -48.77
N ILE A 679 -33.50 -35.21 -49.77
CA ILE A 679 -33.24 -34.69 -51.11
C ILE A 679 -34.28 -33.62 -51.44
N PRO A 680 -33.88 -32.35 -51.66
CA PRO A 680 -34.78 -31.28 -52.01
C PRO A 680 -35.16 -31.36 -53.49
N VAL A 681 -36.46 -31.41 -53.77
CA VAL A 681 -37.03 -31.43 -55.12
C VAL A 681 -38.23 -30.49 -55.13
N GLY A 682 -38.30 -29.56 -56.09
CA GLY A 682 -39.49 -28.73 -56.29
C GLY A 682 -39.90 -27.89 -55.08
N GLY A 683 -38.95 -27.57 -54.20
CA GLY A 683 -39.21 -26.80 -52.98
C GLY A 683 -39.64 -27.62 -51.75
N LYS A 684 -39.60 -28.95 -51.83
CA LYS A 684 -39.86 -29.85 -50.68
C LYS A 684 -38.70 -30.82 -50.46
N PHE A 685 -38.43 -31.15 -49.21
CA PHE A 685 -37.43 -32.13 -48.80
C PHE A 685 -38.06 -33.51 -48.68
N PHE A 686 -37.65 -34.44 -49.54
CA PHE A 686 -38.11 -35.82 -49.53
C PHE A 686 -37.16 -36.69 -48.70
N SER A 687 -37.72 -37.52 -47.83
CA SER A 687 -36.98 -38.56 -47.13
C SER A 687 -36.53 -39.64 -48.11
N VAL A 688 -35.30 -40.12 -47.95
CA VAL A 688 -34.71 -41.15 -48.80
C VAL A 688 -34.03 -42.18 -47.92
N HIS A 689 -34.36 -43.45 -48.15
CA HIS A 689 -33.68 -44.55 -47.48
C HIS A 689 -32.17 -44.52 -47.76
N PRO A 690 -31.28 -44.77 -46.78
CA PRO A 690 -29.82 -44.62 -46.94
C PRO A 690 -29.23 -45.37 -48.15
N VAL A 691 -29.78 -46.56 -48.46
CA VAL A 691 -29.37 -47.35 -49.64
C VAL A 691 -29.66 -46.61 -50.95
N ASP A 692 -30.85 -46.03 -51.10
CA ASP A 692 -31.23 -45.29 -52.31
C ASP A 692 -30.52 -43.93 -52.38
N ALA A 693 -30.27 -43.30 -51.23
CA ALA A 693 -29.53 -42.04 -51.14
C ALA A 693 -28.09 -42.16 -51.69
N SER A 694 -27.49 -43.35 -51.62
CA SER A 694 -26.16 -43.64 -52.19
C SER A 694 -26.13 -43.50 -53.72
N ALA A 695 -27.28 -43.66 -54.38
CA ALA A 695 -27.38 -43.52 -55.83
C ALA A 695 -27.30 -42.07 -56.32
N TYR A 696 -27.57 -41.10 -55.43
CA TYR A 696 -27.54 -39.67 -55.72
C TYR A 696 -26.13 -39.08 -55.51
N PRO A 697 -25.71 -38.11 -56.35
CA PRO A 697 -24.35 -37.57 -56.30
C PRO A 697 -24.10 -36.68 -55.07
N GLY A 698 -22.83 -36.35 -54.83
CA GLY A 698 -22.41 -35.37 -53.82
C GLY A 698 -22.30 -35.91 -52.40
N ALA A 699 -21.75 -35.09 -51.51
CA ALA A 699 -21.70 -35.35 -50.07
C ALA A 699 -23.02 -34.95 -49.39
N ILE A 700 -23.24 -35.46 -48.18
CA ILE A 700 -24.38 -35.08 -47.34
C ILE A 700 -24.03 -33.79 -46.59
N THR A 701 -24.87 -32.77 -46.71
CA THR A 701 -24.81 -31.57 -45.86
C THR A 701 -25.68 -31.79 -44.63
N ALA A 702 -25.07 -32.14 -43.49
CA ALA A 702 -25.78 -32.27 -42.23
C ALA A 702 -26.29 -30.90 -41.76
N LEU A 703 -27.59 -30.78 -41.48
CA LEU A 703 -28.25 -29.57 -41.01
C LEU A 703 -28.46 -29.61 -39.49
N ASP A 704 -28.53 -28.43 -38.88
CA ASP A 704 -28.87 -28.29 -37.46
C ASP A 704 -30.33 -28.73 -37.22
N PRO A 705 -30.63 -29.42 -36.10
CA PRO A 705 -31.99 -29.89 -35.81
C PRO A 705 -33.05 -28.77 -35.82
N LEU A 706 -32.71 -27.56 -35.38
CA LEU A 706 -33.66 -26.44 -35.43
C LEU A 706 -33.89 -25.95 -36.86
N THR A 707 -32.88 -26.00 -37.72
CA THR A 707 -33.04 -25.75 -39.16
C THR A 707 -33.94 -26.81 -39.78
N CYS A 708 -33.72 -28.08 -39.45
CA CYS A 708 -34.49 -29.23 -39.91
C CYS A 708 -35.99 -29.11 -39.60
N ALA A 709 -36.32 -28.64 -38.40
CA ALA A 709 -37.69 -28.40 -37.97
C ALA A 709 -38.41 -27.31 -38.82
N GLN A 710 -37.66 -26.46 -39.53
CA GLN A 710 -38.22 -25.40 -40.37
C GLN A 710 -38.32 -25.77 -41.86
N LEU A 711 -37.83 -26.96 -42.26
CA LEU A 711 -37.80 -27.35 -43.67
C LEU A 711 -39.18 -27.75 -44.17
N PRO A 712 -39.57 -27.37 -45.40
CA PRO A 712 -40.78 -27.86 -46.03
C PRO A 712 -40.64 -29.35 -46.39
N ARG A 713 -41.17 -30.25 -45.57
CA ARG A 713 -41.09 -31.70 -45.79
C ARG A 713 -42.13 -32.20 -46.81
N ALA A 714 -41.74 -33.16 -47.63
CA ALA A 714 -42.69 -33.97 -48.39
C ALA A 714 -43.21 -35.12 -47.52
N THR A 715 -44.46 -35.53 -47.75
CA THR A 715 -45.07 -36.68 -47.06
C THR A 715 -44.75 -38.02 -47.73
N THR A 716 -44.19 -37.99 -48.94
CA THR A 716 -43.78 -39.18 -49.69
C THR A 716 -42.26 -39.34 -49.63
N GLN A 717 -41.80 -40.60 -49.61
CA GLN A 717 -40.37 -40.91 -49.73
C GLN A 717 -39.94 -40.93 -51.19
N LEU A 718 -38.72 -40.47 -51.45
CA LEU A 718 -38.13 -40.45 -52.79
C LEU A 718 -37.29 -41.72 -52.99
N GLY A 719 -37.65 -42.48 -54.03
CA GLY A 719 -36.88 -43.62 -54.53
C GLY A 719 -35.99 -43.24 -55.71
N ARG A 720 -35.39 -44.24 -56.35
CA ARG A 720 -34.45 -44.05 -57.45
C ARG A 720 -35.08 -43.65 -58.81
N PHE A 721 -36.39 -43.52 -58.91
CA PHE A 721 -37.08 -43.23 -60.16
C PHE A 721 -37.61 -41.79 -60.19
N ILE A 722 -37.27 -41.05 -61.24
CA ILE A 722 -37.68 -39.66 -61.41
C ILE A 722 -38.32 -39.44 -62.78
N ARG A 723 -39.25 -38.48 -62.88
CA ARG A 723 -39.81 -38.04 -64.17
C ARG A 723 -39.63 -36.56 -64.38
N THR A 724 -39.10 -36.20 -65.52
CA THR A 724 -38.86 -34.82 -65.94
C THR A 724 -40.10 -34.19 -66.58
N ALA A 725 -40.08 -32.87 -66.76
CA ALA A 725 -41.22 -32.10 -67.29
C ALA A 725 -41.64 -32.53 -68.71
N ASP A 726 -40.68 -32.98 -69.52
CA ASP A 726 -40.88 -33.60 -70.85
C ASP A 726 -41.50 -35.02 -70.81
N LYS A 727 -41.92 -35.47 -69.63
CA LYS A 727 -42.51 -36.79 -69.33
C LYS A 727 -41.53 -37.97 -69.48
N GLN A 728 -40.24 -37.75 -69.70
CA GLN A 728 -39.23 -38.81 -69.72
C GLN A 728 -39.00 -39.40 -68.32
N ILE A 729 -38.86 -40.74 -68.25
CA ILE A 729 -38.62 -41.48 -67.00
C ILE A 729 -37.14 -41.83 -66.90
N TRP A 730 -36.56 -41.62 -65.73
CA TRP A 730 -35.14 -41.85 -65.47
C TRP A 730 -34.91 -42.67 -64.21
N LEU A 731 -33.91 -43.55 -64.26
CA LEU A 731 -33.31 -44.20 -63.09
C LEU A 731 -32.12 -43.38 -62.60
N VAL A 732 -32.07 -43.09 -61.31
CA VAL A 732 -30.91 -42.50 -60.64
C VAL A 732 -29.96 -43.62 -60.19
N ALA A 733 -28.74 -43.62 -60.73
CA ALA A 733 -27.73 -44.63 -60.42
C ALA A 733 -26.31 -44.09 -60.63
N GLY A 734 -25.44 -44.26 -59.63
CA GLY A 734 -24.04 -43.85 -59.70
C GLY A 734 -23.87 -42.34 -59.92
N GLY A 735 -24.75 -41.54 -59.32
CA GLY A 735 -24.76 -40.08 -59.47
C GLY A 735 -25.28 -39.56 -60.80
N LYS A 736 -25.78 -40.43 -61.69
CA LYS A 736 -26.25 -40.07 -63.04
C LYS A 736 -27.72 -40.46 -63.23
N LYS A 737 -28.42 -39.72 -64.11
CA LYS A 737 -29.74 -40.11 -64.60
C LYS A 737 -29.61 -40.97 -65.85
N ARG A 738 -30.27 -42.11 -65.87
CA ARG A 738 -30.23 -43.11 -66.95
C ARG A 738 -31.61 -43.25 -67.56
N SER A 739 -31.76 -43.03 -68.86
CA SER A 739 -33.07 -43.01 -69.51
C SER A 739 -33.72 -44.39 -69.50
N ILE A 740 -35.02 -44.41 -69.22
CA ILE A 740 -35.89 -45.58 -69.31
C ILE A 740 -36.81 -45.36 -70.51
N ALA A 741 -36.75 -46.26 -71.50
CA ALA A 741 -37.35 -46.03 -72.81
C ALA A 741 -38.87 -46.30 -72.84
N THR A 742 -39.36 -47.21 -72.00
CA THR A 742 -40.77 -47.64 -72.02
C THR A 742 -41.36 -47.78 -70.61
N THR A 743 -42.67 -47.59 -70.49
CA THR A 743 -43.41 -47.82 -69.23
C THR A 743 -43.23 -49.26 -68.74
N ALA A 744 -43.17 -50.24 -69.64
CA ALA A 744 -42.91 -51.64 -69.29
C ALA A 744 -41.52 -51.83 -68.64
N GLN A 745 -40.49 -51.17 -69.16
CA GLN A 745 -39.15 -51.18 -68.57
C GLN A 745 -39.15 -50.51 -67.18
N TYR A 746 -39.88 -49.40 -67.01
CA TYR A 746 -40.04 -48.76 -65.71
C TYR A 746 -40.72 -49.69 -64.68
N LEU A 747 -41.85 -50.31 -65.03
CA LEU A 747 -42.57 -51.20 -64.12
C LEU A 747 -41.71 -52.40 -63.70
N ALA A 748 -40.93 -52.97 -64.63
CA ALA A 748 -40.00 -54.05 -64.35
C ALA A 748 -38.86 -53.63 -63.42
N LEU A 749 -38.26 -52.45 -63.63
CA LEU A 749 -37.19 -51.94 -62.77
C LEU A 749 -37.70 -51.45 -61.40
N LYS A 750 -38.92 -50.90 -61.35
CA LYS A 750 -39.56 -50.41 -60.13
C LYS A 750 -39.79 -51.56 -59.17
N GLY A 751 -40.44 -52.64 -59.61
CA GLY A 751 -40.84 -53.74 -58.71
C GLY A 751 -41.54 -53.20 -57.44
N GLU A 752 -41.06 -53.62 -56.28
CA GLU A 752 -41.54 -53.12 -54.98
C GLU A 752 -40.92 -51.78 -54.55
N ARG A 753 -39.93 -51.25 -55.29
CA ARG A 753 -39.26 -50.00 -54.93
C ARG A 753 -40.22 -48.81 -54.93
N TYR A 754 -39.81 -47.77 -54.20
CA TYR A 754 -40.49 -46.48 -54.16
C TYR A 754 -40.86 -45.96 -55.56
N PRO A 755 -42.07 -45.39 -55.73
CA PRO A 755 -42.59 -45.00 -57.03
C PRO A 755 -41.83 -43.81 -57.62
N LEU A 756 -42.05 -43.57 -58.92
CA LEU A 756 -41.48 -42.40 -59.57
C LEU A 756 -41.97 -41.09 -58.92
N ILE A 757 -41.07 -40.13 -58.77
CA ILE A 757 -41.40 -38.77 -58.34
C ILE A 757 -41.16 -37.80 -59.50
N ALA A 758 -42.13 -36.92 -59.76
CA ALA A 758 -41.95 -35.85 -60.71
C ALA A 758 -40.94 -34.83 -60.17
N VAL A 759 -39.92 -34.51 -60.96
CA VAL A 759 -38.86 -33.57 -60.59
C VAL A 759 -38.89 -32.36 -61.51
N ASP A 760 -38.51 -31.20 -60.98
CA ASP A 760 -38.30 -30.01 -61.79
C ASP A 760 -36.99 -30.08 -62.59
N GLU A 761 -36.87 -29.19 -63.57
CA GLU A 761 -35.69 -29.10 -64.44
C GLU A 761 -34.41 -28.75 -63.67
N ALA A 762 -34.49 -27.91 -62.64
CA ALA A 762 -33.34 -27.49 -61.84
C ALA A 762 -32.75 -28.66 -61.04
N PHE A 763 -33.59 -29.56 -60.51
CA PHE A 763 -33.15 -30.81 -59.90
C PHE A 763 -32.57 -31.77 -60.93
N SER A 764 -33.27 -31.97 -62.06
CA SER A 764 -32.84 -32.88 -63.13
C SER A 764 -31.49 -32.49 -63.74
N ALA A 765 -31.20 -31.20 -63.84
CA ALA A 765 -29.93 -30.68 -64.36
C ALA A 765 -28.71 -31.06 -63.49
N ARG A 766 -28.90 -31.34 -62.20
CA ARG A 766 -27.83 -31.75 -61.28
C ARG A 766 -27.45 -33.22 -61.39
N LEU A 767 -28.21 -34.00 -62.17
CA LEU A 767 -27.93 -35.39 -62.46
C LEU A 767 -27.42 -35.48 -63.90
N PRO A 768 -26.11 -35.67 -64.13
CA PRO A 768 -25.57 -35.86 -65.47
C PRO A 768 -26.21 -37.06 -66.18
N ILE A 769 -26.38 -36.97 -67.49
CA ILE A 769 -26.89 -38.09 -68.29
C ILE A 769 -25.84 -39.19 -68.33
N GLY A 770 -26.23 -40.39 -67.89
CA GLY A 770 -25.43 -41.61 -67.99
C GLY A 770 -25.87 -42.49 -69.16
N ALA A 771 -25.29 -43.68 -69.25
CA ALA A 771 -25.78 -44.71 -70.16
C ALA A 771 -27.24 -45.08 -69.85
N LYS A 772 -27.97 -45.62 -70.83
CA LYS A 772 -29.36 -46.08 -70.68
C LYS A 772 -29.53 -46.99 -69.46
N ALA A 773 -30.73 -47.01 -68.88
CA ALA A 773 -31.02 -47.85 -67.72
C ALA A 773 -30.81 -49.34 -68.06
N PRO A 774 -30.24 -50.15 -67.15
CA PRO A 774 -30.05 -51.58 -67.38
C PRO A 774 -31.41 -52.31 -67.53
N ALA A 775 -31.37 -53.53 -68.05
CA ALA A 775 -32.57 -54.38 -68.12
C ALA A 775 -33.04 -54.86 -66.74
N VAL A 776 -32.12 -55.02 -65.79
CA VAL A 776 -32.37 -55.44 -64.40
C VAL A 776 -31.58 -54.54 -63.44
N LEU A 777 -32.19 -54.15 -62.31
CA LEU A 777 -31.55 -53.33 -61.28
C LEU A 777 -31.11 -54.19 -60.09
N GLY A 778 -29.81 -54.48 -60.00
CA GLY A 778 -29.23 -55.21 -58.85
C GLY A 778 -29.20 -54.39 -57.54
N GLY A 779 -28.96 -55.08 -56.42
CA GLY A 779 -28.88 -54.52 -55.07
C GLY A 779 -30.20 -54.59 -54.28
N THR A 780 -30.14 -54.35 -52.97
CA THR A 780 -31.29 -54.46 -52.04
C THR A 780 -32.52 -53.69 -52.54
N VAL A 781 -33.67 -54.36 -52.56
CA VAL A 781 -34.97 -53.76 -52.92
C VAL A 781 -35.50 -53.02 -51.70
N ILE A 782 -35.70 -51.71 -51.83
CA ILE A 782 -36.26 -50.86 -50.79
C ILE A 782 -37.54 -50.22 -51.34
N GLY A 783 -38.67 -50.52 -50.71
CA GLY A 783 -40.00 -50.08 -51.11
C GLY A 783 -40.76 -49.37 -49.99
N PRO A 784 -41.91 -48.75 -50.29
CA PRO A 784 -42.85 -48.33 -49.26
C PRO A 784 -43.32 -49.60 -48.54
N GLU A 785 -43.11 -49.68 -47.22
CA GLU A 785 -43.66 -50.79 -46.43
C GLU A 785 -45.18 -50.87 -46.67
N THR A 786 -45.65 -52.06 -47.00
CA THR A 786 -47.09 -52.34 -47.03
C THR A 786 -47.56 -52.41 -45.57
N PRO A 787 -48.60 -51.68 -45.13
CA PRO A 787 -49.12 -51.87 -43.78
C PRO A 787 -49.66 -53.29 -43.67
N SER A 788 -48.96 -54.14 -42.92
CA SER A 788 -49.50 -55.41 -42.43
C SER A 788 -50.61 -55.10 -41.40
N PRO A 789 -51.72 -55.85 -41.35
CA PRO A 789 -52.81 -55.56 -40.43
C PRO A 789 -52.34 -55.67 -38.98
N THR A 790 -52.66 -54.62 -38.22
CA THR A 790 -52.87 -54.53 -36.78
C THR A 790 -52.42 -55.74 -35.94
N ALA A 791 -51.26 -55.61 -35.28
CA ALA A 791 -51.09 -56.20 -33.95
C ALA A 791 -51.35 -55.11 -32.91
N SER A 792 -52.38 -55.34 -32.09
CA SER A 792 -52.78 -54.56 -30.92
C SER A 792 -51.59 -54.29 -29.99
N PRO A 793 -51.50 -53.12 -29.31
CA PRO A 793 -50.42 -52.85 -28.37
C PRO A 793 -50.55 -53.80 -27.18
N THR A 794 -49.63 -54.76 -27.08
CA THR A 794 -49.39 -55.51 -25.84
C THR A 794 -48.28 -54.79 -25.10
N ALA A 795 -48.53 -54.51 -23.82
CA ALA A 795 -47.67 -53.75 -22.94
C ALA A 795 -46.19 -54.18 -23.02
N THR A 796 -45.30 -53.21 -23.21
CA THR A 796 -43.87 -53.37 -22.98
C THR A 796 -43.64 -53.51 -21.47
N PRO A 797 -43.15 -54.64 -20.95
CA PRO A 797 -42.68 -54.70 -19.58
C PRO A 797 -41.40 -53.86 -19.44
N THR A 798 -41.38 -53.10 -18.36
CA THR A 798 -40.25 -52.39 -17.74
C THR A 798 -38.92 -53.11 -17.95
N ALA A 799 -37.93 -52.39 -18.49
CA ALA A 799 -36.53 -52.77 -18.38
C ALA A 799 -36.14 -52.71 -16.88
N THR A 800 -36.06 -53.88 -16.26
CA THR A 800 -35.41 -54.11 -14.97
C THR A 800 -34.10 -54.84 -15.25
N PRO A 801 -32.99 -54.49 -14.59
CA PRO A 801 -31.63 -54.84 -15.00
C PRO A 801 -31.35 -56.35 -15.03
N THR A 802 -30.52 -56.76 -15.99
CA THR A 802 -29.93 -58.10 -16.05
C THR A 802 -28.98 -58.33 -14.86
N PRO A 803 -29.08 -59.46 -14.16
CA PRO A 803 -28.17 -59.84 -13.08
C PRO A 803 -26.84 -60.41 -13.59
N SER A 804 -25.77 -59.96 -12.93
CA SER A 804 -24.52 -60.64 -12.57
C SER A 804 -24.09 -61.92 -13.33
N ALA A 805 -22.93 -61.83 -13.97
CA ALA A 805 -22.02 -62.97 -14.09
C ALA A 805 -21.16 -63.07 -12.82
N THR A 806 -21.14 -64.28 -12.28
CA THR A 806 -20.48 -64.72 -11.04
C THR A 806 -18.98 -64.47 -11.00
N PRO A 807 -18.42 -64.06 -9.84
CA PRO A 807 -16.98 -63.93 -9.61
C PRO A 807 -16.33 -65.27 -9.24
N THR A 808 -15.16 -65.54 -9.83
CA THR A 808 -14.29 -66.67 -9.51
C THR A 808 -13.57 -66.44 -8.17
N LYS A 809 -13.37 -67.55 -7.45
CA LYS A 809 -12.93 -67.64 -6.05
C LYS A 809 -11.52 -67.11 -5.77
N SER A 810 -11.39 -66.63 -4.53
CA SER A 810 -10.24 -66.31 -3.68
C SER A 810 -9.01 -67.23 -3.79
N PRO A 811 -7.83 -66.75 -3.34
CA PRO A 811 -7.27 -67.38 -2.15
C PRO A 811 -7.08 -66.45 -0.94
N THR A 812 -7.42 -67.06 0.19
CA THR A 812 -7.36 -66.75 1.61
C THR A 812 -6.07 -66.09 2.12
N PRO A 813 -6.15 -65.16 3.09
CA PRO A 813 -5.08 -64.85 4.04
C PRO A 813 -5.24 -65.66 5.34
N THR A 814 -4.14 -66.20 5.87
CA THR A 814 -4.03 -66.81 7.20
C THR A 814 -2.82 -66.18 7.94
N PRO A 815 -2.66 -66.28 9.28
CA PRO A 815 -2.63 -65.09 10.13
C PRO A 815 -1.43 -65.05 11.12
N THR A 816 -1.36 -63.94 11.86
CA THR A 816 -0.77 -63.72 13.20
C THR A 816 0.72 -64.01 13.44
N VAL A 817 1.48 -63.00 13.93
CA VAL A 817 2.16 -63.05 15.24
C VAL A 817 2.35 -61.64 15.84
N THR A 818 1.88 -61.49 17.07
CA THR A 818 2.05 -60.42 18.06
C THR A 818 3.47 -60.40 18.66
N LYS A 819 4.10 -59.23 18.85
CA LYS A 819 4.98 -58.92 20.01
C LYS A 819 5.02 -57.41 20.33
N SER A 820 5.09 -57.12 21.63
CA SER A 820 5.23 -55.85 22.37
C SER A 820 6.50 -55.98 23.26
N PRO A 821 7.05 -54.95 23.97
CA PRO A 821 7.46 -53.58 23.62
C PRO A 821 8.94 -53.23 24.01
N THR A 822 9.41 -52.01 23.64
CA THR A 822 10.50 -51.16 24.27
C THR A 822 11.98 -51.61 24.08
N PRO A 823 13.02 -50.75 23.80
CA PRO A 823 13.30 -49.43 24.38
C PRO A 823 13.77 -48.28 23.44
N THR A 824 13.79 -47.08 24.02
CA THR A 824 14.29 -45.79 23.51
C THR A 824 15.80 -45.81 23.15
N PRO A 825 16.21 -45.11 22.08
CA PRO A 825 17.42 -44.28 22.17
C PRO A 825 17.32 -42.92 21.45
N THR A 826 17.73 -41.89 22.19
CA THR A 826 18.65 -40.78 21.88
C THR A 826 18.59 -40.03 20.53
N VAL A 827 18.33 -38.72 20.65
CA VAL A 827 18.39 -37.67 19.63
C VAL A 827 19.80 -37.52 19.05
N THR A 828 19.94 -37.55 17.72
CA THR A 828 21.10 -37.00 16.99
C THR A 828 20.58 -36.17 15.80
N LYS A 829 20.96 -34.89 15.73
CA LYS A 829 20.55 -33.93 14.69
C LYS A 829 21.18 -34.29 13.34
N SER A 830 20.36 -34.35 12.29
CA SER A 830 20.76 -34.53 10.89
C SER A 830 20.19 -33.37 10.04
N PRO A 831 20.91 -32.86 9.01
CA PRO A 831 20.70 -31.53 8.45
C PRO A 831 19.44 -31.41 7.58
N ALA A 832 18.91 -30.19 7.52
CA ALA A 832 17.65 -29.84 6.87
C ALA A 832 17.67 -30.13 5.34
N PRO A 833 16.57 -30.66 4.77
CA PRO A 833 16.45 -30.87 3.34
C PRO A 833 16.21 -29.53 2.61
N THR A 834 16.96 -29.33 1.52
CA THR A 834 16.79 -28.23 0.57
C THR A 834 15.41 -28.32 -0.11
N PRO A 835 14.61 -27.24 -0.15
CA PRO A 835 13.28 -27.28 -0.73
C PRO A 835 13.34 -27.43 -2.26
N THR A 836 12.63 -28.44 -2.77
CA THR A 836 12.32 -28.60 -4.19
C THR A 836 11.21 -27.60 -4.57
N PRO A 837 11.35 -26.84 -5.68
CA PRO A 837 10.42 -25.78 -6.03
C PRO A 837 9.06 -26.34 -6.46
N THR A 838 8.00 -25.82 -5.85
CA THR A 838 6.60 -26.08 -6.23
C THR A 838 6.17 -25.08 -7.31
N ALA A 839 5.71 -25.59 -8.46
CA ALA A 839 5.19 -24.78 -9.54
C ALA A 839 3.91 -24.03 -9.09
N THR A 840 3.99 -22.71 -9.03
CA THR A 840 2.88 -21.81 -8.67
C THR A 840 2.56 -20.92 -9.86
N SER A 841 1.27 -20.79 -10.18
CA SER A 841 0.72 -20.03 -11.32
C SER A 841 1.14 -18.55 -11.31
N LYS A 842 1.73 -18.11 -12.41
CA LYS A 842 2.30 -16.78 -12.67
C LYS A 842 1.23 -15.69 -12.86
N PRO A 843 1.34 -14.50 -12.24
CA PRO A 843 0.79 -13.26 -12.80
C PRO A 843 1.74 -12.72 -13.88
N SER A 844 1.26 -12.67 -15.13
CA SER A 844 2.11 -12.51 -16.32
C SER A 844 2.68 -11.11 -16.59
N SER A 845 2.18 -10.04 -15.95
CA SER A 845 2.73 -8.68 -16.07
C SER A 845 2.00 -7.71 -15.14
N TYR A 846 2.66 -6.62 -14.73
CA TYR A 846 2.09 -5.52 -13.97
C TYR A 846 2.36 -4.18 -14.65
N THR A 847 1.34 -3.33 -14.79
CA THR A 847 1.50 -1.97 -15.34
C THR A 847 1.70 -0.98 -14.19
N VAL A 848 2.81 -0.25 -14.19
CA VAL A 848 3.14 0.77 -13.18
C VAL A 848 2.08 1.88 -13.18
N VAL A 849 1.50 2.17 -12.01
CA VAL A 849 0.53 3.25 -11.79
C VAL A 849 1.10 4.34 -10.89
N SER A 850 0.38 5.46 -10.74
CA SER A 850 0.86 6.60 -9.94
C SER A 850 1.09 6.20 -8.49
N GLY A 851 2.26 6.56 -7.94
CA GLY A 851 2.65 6.25 -6.56
C GLY A 851 3.35 4.91 -6.35
N ASP A 852 3.56 4.13 -7.42
CA ASP A 852 4.33 2.90 -7.38
C ASP A 852 5.84 3.15 -7.21
N THR A 853 6.49 2.23 -6.50
CA THR A 853 7.94 2.07 -6.49
C THR A 853 8.27 0.60 -6.72
N LEU A 854 9.47 0.29 -7.22
CA LEU A 854 9.87 -1.11 -7.43
C LEU A 854 9.80 -1.93 -6.14
N THR A 855 10.09 -1.34 -4.99
CA THR A 855 9.96 -2.00 -3.68
C THR A 855 8.50 -2.31 -3.35
N LYS A 856 7.56 -1.37 -3.57
CA LYS A 856 6.13 -1.59 -3.33
C LYS A 856 5.57 -2.67 -4.24
N ILE A 857 5.95 -2.65 -5.52
CA ILE A 857 5.53 -3.67 -6.51
C ILE A 857 6.11 -5.03 -6.11
N ALA A 858 7.39 -5.11 -5.75
CA ALA A 858 8.03 -6.35 -5.33
C ALA A 858 7.34 -6.97 -4.10
N THR A 859 7.09 -6.17 -3.05
CA THR A 859 6.36 -6.60 -1.86
C THR A 859 4.94 -7.08 -2.19
N ARG A 860 4.23 -6.36 -3.08
CA ARG A 860 2.87 -6.73 -3.51
C ARG A 860 2.79 -8.11 -4.14
N PHE A 861 3.84 -8.53 -4.85
CA PHE A 861 3.89 -9.81 -5.55
C PHE A 861 4.75 -10.88 -4.86
N GLY A 862 5.25 -10.61 -3.65
CA GLY A 862 6.07 -11.56 -2.90
C GLY A 862 7.43 -11.87 -3.55
N VAL A 863 7.95 -10.96 -4.38
CA VAL A 863 9.28 -11.08 -5.02
C VAL A 863 10.24 -10.07 -4.40
N THR A 864 11.55 -10.27 -4.58
CA THR A 864 12.53 -9.27 -4.16
C THR A 864 12.65 -8.14 -5.18
N GLN A 865 12.96 -6.93 -4.72
CA GLN A 865 13.22 -5.79 -5.61
C GLN A 865 14.36 -6.11 -6.61
N ALA A 866 15.39 -6.84 -6.16
CA ALA A 866 16.48 -7.29 -7.01
C ALA A 866 16.02 -8.27 -8.09
N ALA A 867 15.16 -9.24 -7.76
CA ALA A 867 14.60 -10.18 -8.74
C ALA A 867 13.71 -9.46 -9.77
N LEU A 868 12.91 -8.49 -9.33
CA LEU A 868 12.05 -7.69 -10.20
C LEU A 868 12.88 -6.79 -11.14
N MET A 869 13.96 -6.18 -10.64
CA MET A 869 14.90 -5.40 -11.44
C MET A 869 15.62 -6.27 -12.49
N ALA A 870 16.07 -7.46 -12.08
CA ALA A 870 16.74 -8.41 -12.97
C ALA A 870 15.80 -8.91 -14.09
N ALA A 871 14.56 -9.25 -13.78
CA ALA A 871 13.58 -9.70 -14.76
C ALA A 871 13.18 -8.63 -15.78
N ASN A 872 13.34 -7.34 -15.45
CA ASN A 872 12.94 -6.20 -16.28
C ASN A 872 14.11 -5.39 -16.83
N LYS A 873 15.36 -5.83 -16.61
CA LYS A 873 16.59 -5.12 -17.03
C LYS A 873 16.67 -3.67 -16.53
N ILE A 874 16.21 -3.43 -15.30
CA ILE A 874 16.23 -2.11 -14.66
C ILE A 874 17.48 -1.98 -13.78
N THR A 875 18.36 -1.03 -14.10
CA THR A 875 19.60 -0.74 -13.33
C THR A 875 19.39 0.27 -12.20
N ASN A 876 18.46 1.22 -12.36
CA ASN A 876 18.13 2.21 -11.32
C ASN A 876 16.72 1.97 -10.77
N PRO A 877 16.56 1.64 -9.47
CA PRO A 877 15.26 1.35 -8.87
C PRO A 877 14.27 2.52 -8.86
N ASN A 878 14.76 3.76 -9.06
CA ASN A 878 13.95 4.99 -9.08
C ASN A 878 13.53 5.41 -10.49
N SER A 879 13.87 4.63 -11.53
CA SER A 879 13.65 5.00 -12.94
C SER A 879 12.46 4.29 -13.61
N ILE A 880 11.46 3.84 -12.85
CA ILE A 880 10.23 3.30 -13.43
C ILE A 880 9.29 4.42 -13.89
N GLN A 881 8.60 4.21 -15.01
CA GLN A 881 7.68 5.19 -15.59
C GLN A 881 6.22 4.76 -15.45
N LEU A 882 5.33 5.74 -15.32
CA LEU A 882 3.88 5.52 -15.36
C LEU A 882 3.48 4.82 -16.66
N GLY A 883 2.71 3.75 -16.56
CA GLY A 883 2.29 2.93 -17.70
C GLY A 883 3.31 1.87 -18.14
N GLN A 884 4.50 1.80 -17.52
CA GLN A 884 5.50 0.78 -17.84
C GLN A 884 5.01 -0.61 -17.44
N LYS A 885 5.10 -1.59 -18.34
CA LYS A 885 4.79 -2.99 -18.04
C LYS A 885 6.02 -3.70 -17.49
N LEU A 886 5.89 -4.27 -16.30
CA LEU A 886 6.89 -5.08 -15.63
C LEU A 886 6.49 -6.57 -15.68
N VAL A 887 7.45 -7.43 -15.97
CA VAL A 887 7.35 -8.88 -15.80
C VAL A 887 7.57 -9.20 -14.32
N ILE A 888 6.61 -9.88 -13.70
CA ILE A 888 6.77 -10.37 -12.32
C ILE A 888 7.49 -11.74 -12.38
N PRO A 889 8.67 -11.89 -11.72
CA PRO A 889 9.49 -13.11 -11.71
C PRO A 889 8.76 -14.38 -11.28
#